data_AF-A0A1M6Z015-F1
#
_entry.id   AF-A0A1M6Z015-F1
#
_cell.length_a   1.000
_cell.length_b   1.000
_cell.length_c   1.000
_cell.angle_alpha   90.00
_cell.angle_beta   90.00
_cell.angle_gamma   90.00
#
_symmetry.space_group_name_H-M   'P 1'
#
loop_
_entity.id
_entity.type
_entity.pdbx_description
1 polymer ?
#
loop_
_entity_poly.entity_id
_entity_poly.type
_entity_poly.pdbx_seq_one_letter_code
_entity_poly.pdbx_strand_id
1 'polypeptide(L)'
;MQKKSFFNANRIRKTGFFGIIAFLFPLLSIVQAQNNVAPVVTANGDRVYCPETSIPIATSFNIVDPDDTEIDAFYIQISTGYERGHDQLQLTNNHPLVTTAWDVQEGKLTLRGPSGGAVSYSDLIAAVQDVVFVSTSEAPVEEKYFSFTIGSANYLPETGHYYEYVPALGIRWDDAKVAAGNRTFFGLQGYLATLTSDAEAQLAGEQAAGTGWIGGSDEQTEGVWRWMTGPEEGQIFWNGDYSGSSPNFAFWNTMEPNNLGDEDYAHITAPGIGITGSWNDLPIAGDTMGDYQPKGYIVEYGGLPGDPVLTLSASTRISTPKVLEVTSNTICGPGEVTLQAEASMGDILWFAAEDGGAPLGMGTTFQTPWLTQSTTFYALASYNGCLTGERVAVEAVVKQRPFINDGFTITNCDSDGALDGFMDFDLTQYVYLIGPDHVNLDITFHLSESDAENNANPQTATLFNNNIANELYFRAEGSGEYCHSVGRLFLDVTTTSLPQDYQFELESCDQGVSDGITSFDMEEAAAAILSQFPNGQDLSISFYQNEDDAYLNRNKISATNTHSNTTPYSELVYVRVEDEQSGTCYGVGQHLLLTVHPIPSFQMEQNHIFCTGGSVTVQPFGADGDYEYEWYDANGQPIGNDNFTIISQQGSYRIVAISEHGCASEPLSFEVHESGPPNLSPQYVSVEDDGETGTITILHQNGQLGLGTYVFSLDGPFGDMQSEGVFADLEPGLYTLYATDINGCGSDMIKVGVTGVPKFFTPNNDNVNDQLKVLGVTEEFYQSGAFYIYDRYGKLLAQRDPMVESWNGFYDGKPLPPSDYWYVMELVDVDGALHRKQGHFTLKQ
;
A
#
# COMPACT_ATOMS: atom_id res chain seq x y z
N MET A 1 54.31 69.04 -76.51
CA MET A 1 55.59 69.72 -76.85
C MET A 1 56.25 70.17 -75.54
N GLN A 2 57.46 69.64 -75.27
CA GLN A 2 58.64 70.29 -74.66
C GLN A 2 58.43 71.39 -73.59
N LYS A 3 58.89 71.28 -72.34
CA LYS A 3 60.25 71.14 -71.74
C LYS A 3 60.58 72.41 -70.93
N LYS A 4 61.06 72.18 -69.69
CA LYS A 4 62.15 72.87 -68.98
C LYS A 4 62.01 74.34 -68.53
N SER A 5 61.82 74.48 -67.21
CA SER A 5 62.80 74.94 -66.19
C SER A 5 63.61 76.25 -66.32
N PHE A 6 63.79 76.84 -65.12
CA PHE A 6 64.87 77.68 -64.57
C PHE A 6 64.69 79.21 -64.53
N PHE A 7 64.60 79.71 -63.28
CA PHE A 7 65.37 80.79 -62.65
C PHE A 7 65.90 81.94 -63.52
N ASN A 8 65.62 83.19 -63.13
CA ASN A 8 66.46 84.01 -62.24
C ASN A 8 66.30 85.53 -62.49
N ALA A 9 66.18 86.25 -61.39
CA ALA A 9 66.84 87.52 -61.06
C ALA A 9 66.82 88.74 -62.02
N ASN A 10 66.28 89.82 -61.42
CA ASN A 10 66.91 91.13 -61.17
C ASN A 10 66.76 92.28 -62.18
N ARG A 11 66.03 93.29 -61.65
CA ARG A 11 66.40 94.71 -61.51
C ARG A 11 66.70 95.52 -62.78
N ILE A 12 66.06 96.69 -62.86
CA ILE A 12 66.66 98.04 -62.75
C ILE A 12 65.50 99.07 -62.86
N ARG A 13 65.19 99.83 -61.79
CA ARG A 13 65.73 101.18 -61.46
C ARG A 13 65.21 102.23 -62.46
N LYS A 14 64.59 103.34 -62.05
CA LYS A 14 65.09 104.53 -61.32
C LYS A 14 64.02 105.63 -61.59
N THR A 15 63.75 106.70 -60.84
CA THR A 15 64.53 107.63 -60.00
C THR A 15 63.51 108.67 -59.50
N GLY A 16 63.48 109.09 -58.23
CA GLY A 16 64.20 110.26 -57.67
C GLY A 16 63.16 111.23 -57.06
N PHE A 17 63.38 112.04 -56.01
CA PHE A 17 64.61 112.49 -55.35
C PHE A 17 64.23 113.28 -54.05
N PHE A 18 64.94 112.99 -52.92
CA PHE A 18 65.35 113.84 -51.76
C PHE A 18 64.31 114.60 -50.89
N GLY A 19 64.43 114.75 -49.57
CA GLY A 19 65.42 114.42 -48.51
C GLY A 19 64.90 114.98 -47.17
N ILE A 20 65.20 114.41 -45.99
CA ILE A 20 66.26 114.85 -45.03
C ILE A 20 66.44 113.75 -43.96
N ILE A 21 67.69 113.57 -43.56
CA ILE A 21 68.23 112.55 -42.65
C ILE A 21 68.32 113.10 -41.21
N ALA A 22 67.96 112.27 -40.21
CA ALA A 22 68.49 112.33 -38.86
C ALA A 22 68.75 110.89 -38.36
N PHE A 23 69.97 110.65 -37.86
CA PHE A 23 70.47 109.37 -37.36
C PHE A 23 69.85 109.03 -35.99
N LEU A 24 69.34 107.80 -35.82
CA LEU A 24 69.07 107.18 -34.52
C LEU A 24 69.26 105.65 -34.64
N PHE A 25 70.07 105.10 -33.74
CA PHE A 25 70.40 103.68 -33.57
C PHE A 25 69.13 102.81 -33.43
N PRO A 26 69.07 101.57 -34.00
CA PRO A 26 68.00 100.65 -33.67
C PRO A 26 68.31 99.95 -32.34
N LEU A 27 67.48 100.19 -31.33
CA LEU A 27 67.33 99.27 -30.20
C LEU A 27 66.68 97.98 -30.71
N LEU A 28 67.38 96.84 -30.60
CA LEU A 28 66.73 95.54 -30.55
C LEU A 28 65.78 95.55 -29.33
N SER A 29 64.47 95.54 -29.58
CA SER A 29 63.49 95.20 -28.55
C SER A 29 63.26 93.70 -28.65
N ILE A 30 63.83 92.96 -27.71
CA ILE A 30 63.44 91.58 -27.42
C ILE A 30 62.02 91.68 -26.85
N VAL A 31 61.02 91.26 -27.64
CA VAL A 31 59.70 90.95 -27.09
C VAL A 31 59.86 89.59 -26.40
N GLN A 32 59.94 89.60 -25.07
CA GLN A 32 59.68 88.39 -24.31
C GLN A 32 58.19 88.08 -24.46
N ALA A 33 57.85 86.89 -24.94
CA ALA A 33 56.50 86.36 -24.76
C ALA A 33 56.24 86.30 -23.25
N GLN A 34 55.17 86.93 -22.77
CA GLN A 34 54.66 86.62 -21.44
C GLN A 34 54.28 85.14 -21.45
N ASN A 35 54.81 84.36 -20.51
CA ASN A 35 54.38 82.98 -20.31
C ASN A 35 52.98 83.05 -19.69
N ASN A 36 51.95 82.80 -20.50
CA ASN A 36 50.58 82.64 -20.02
C ASN A 36 50.54 81.44 -19.06
N VAL A 37 50.08 81.61 -17.82
CA VAL A 37 49.95 80.50 -16.86
C VAL A 37 48.59 79.84 -17.05
N ALA A 38 48.53 78.51 -16.97
CA ALA A 38 47.27 77.79 -17.12
C ALA A 38 46.37 78.00 -15.88
N PRO A 39 45.05 78.22 -16.05
CA PRO A 39 44.11 78.31 -14.95
C PRO A 39 43.91 76.99 -14.20
N VAL A 40 43.46 77.09 -12.95
CA VAL A 40 43.10 75.97 -12.08
C VAL A 40 41.60 75.96 -11.81
N VAL A 41 40.92 74.89 -12.20
CA VAL A 41 39.49 74.65 -11.97
C VAL A 41 39.31 73.68 -10.81
N THR A 42 38.38 73.99 -9.91
CA THR A 42 37.99 73.11 -8.81
C THR A 42 36.47 73.04 -8.69
N ALA A 43 35.93 71.84 -8.51
CA ALA A 43 34.51 71.60 -8.28
C ALA A 43 34.35 70.50 -7.23
N ASN A 44 33.31 70.58 -6.41
CA ASN A 44 32.90 69.50 -5.50
C ASN A 44 31.39 69.42 -5.45
N GLY A 45 30.85 68.24 -5.17
CA GLY A 45 29.43 68.08 -4.87
C GLY A 45 28.84 66.83 -5.50
N ASP A 46 29.42 65.67 -5.23
CA ASP A 46 28.81 64.40 -5.56
C ASP A 46 27.50 64.23 -4.79
N ARG A 47 26.42 63.84 -5.48
CA ARG A 47 25.08 63.77 -4.88
C ARG A 47 24.26 62.61 -5.41
N VAL A 48 23.19 62.30 -4.69
CA VAL A 48 22.18 61.36 -5.15
C VAL A 48 21.07 62.12 -5.87
N TYR A 49 20.73 61.69 -7.08
CA TYR A 49 19.68 62.27 -7.90
C TYR A 49 18.36 61.52 -7.68
N CYS A 50 17.28 62.27 -7.53
CA CYS A 50 15.93 61.75 -7.56
C CYS A 50 15.37 61.98 -8.97
N PRO A 51 15.02 60.93 -9.73
CA PRO A 51 14.51 61.06 -11.09
C PRO A 51 13.38 62.08 -11.23
N GLU A 52 13.29 62.73 -12.38
CA GLU A 52 12.31 63.78 -12.70
C GLU A 52 12.36 65.05 -11.80
N THR A 53 13.40 65.21 -10.99
CA THR A 53 13.65 66.44 -10.22
C THR A 53 14.76 67.29 -10.86
N SER A 54 15.04 68.46 -10.29
CA SER A 54 16.21 69.26 -10.65
C SER A 54 17.24 69.25 -9.52
N ILE A 55 18.52 69.08 -9.83
CA ILE A 55 19.59 69.06 -8.82
C ILE A 55 20.78 69.94 -9.25
N PRO A 56 21.38 70.76 -8.36
CA PRO A 56 22.63 71.45 -8.67
C PRO A 56 23.75 70.46 -9.01
N ILE A 57 24.49 70.74 -10.07
CA ILE A 57 25.60 69.86 -10.51
C ILE A 57 26.85 70.01 -9.65
N ALA A 58 27.01 71.12 -8.93
CA ALA A 58 28.09 71.31 -7.98
C ALA A 58 27.58 71.99 -6.70
N THR A 59 28.20 71.69 -5.57
CA THR A 59 27.99 72.37 -4.29
C THR A 59 29.00 73.50 -4.07
N SER A 60 30.18 73.39 -4.66
CA SER A 60 31.16 74.45 -4.75
C SER A 60 31.89 74.37 -6.09
N PHE A 61 32.20 75.52 -6.65
CA PHE A 61 32.94 75.67 -7.89
C PHE A 61 33.81 76.92 -7.80
N ASN A 62 35.05 76.84 -8.30
CA ASN A 62 35.98 77.95 -8.32
C ASN A 62 37.00 77.82 -9.46
N ILE A 63 37.40 78.97 -10.03
CA ILE A 63 38.48 79.08 -11.01
C ILE A 63 39.50 80.08 -10.47
N VAL A 64 40.78 79.72 -10.54
CA VAL A 64 41.89 80.59 -10.17
C VAL A 64 42.86 80.68 -11.34
N ASP A 65 43.09 81.89 -11.83
CA ASP A 65 44.06 82.19 -12.86
C ASP A 65 45.02 83.29 -12.35
N PRO A 66 46.35 83.07 -12.38
CA PRO A 66 47.32 84.06 -11.90
C PRO A 66 47.49 85.30 -12.78
N ASP A 67 47.17 85.24 -14.07
CA ASP A 67 47.46 86.27 -15.06
C ASP A 67 46.25 86.75 -15.89
N ASP A 68 45.17 85.98 -15.93
CA ASP A 68 43.89 86.36 -16.54
C ASP A 68 42.78 86.62 -15.49
N THR A 69 41.76 87.42 -15.86
CA THR A 69 40.57 87.66 -15.01
C THR A 69 39.25 87.39 -15.72
N GLU A 70 39.32 87.07 -17.01
CA GLU A 70 38.18 86.81 -17.88
C GLU A 70 38.51 85.66 -18.83
N ILE A 71 37.47 84.99 -19.35
CA ILE A 71 37.60 83.89 -20.30
C ILE A 71 36.57 84.04 -21.42
N ASP A 72 36.94 83.70 -22.67
CA ASP A 72 36.04 83.79 -23.83
C ASP A 72 34.80 82.90 -23.70
N ALA A 73 34.99 81.67 -23.20
CA ALA A 73 33.92 80.71 -22.97
C ALA A 73 34.33 79.66 -21.94
N PHE A 74 33.33 79.18 -21.20
CA PHE A 74 33.46 78.06 -20.29
C PHE A 74 32.47 76.95 -20.65
N TYR A 75 32.85 75.70 -20.49
CA TYR A 75 32.05 74.57 -20.93
C TYR A 75 31.75 73.64 -19.76
N ILE A 76 30.49 73.23 -19.66
CA ILE A 76 30.06 72.19 -18.74
C ILE A 76 29.41 71.08 -19.57
N GLN A 77 29.86 69.84 -19.42
CA GLN A 77 29.36 68.71 -20.20
C GLN A 77 28.91 67.59 -19.30
N ILE A 78 27.85 66.88 -19.71
CA ILE A 78 27.53 65.56 -19.15
C ILE A 78 28.47 64.57 -19.83
N SER A 79 29.64 64.34 -19.23
CA SER A 79 30.77 63.63 -19.84
C SER A 79 30.61 62.11 -19.83
N THR A 80 29.72 61.59 -19.00
CA THR A 80 29.45 60.16 -18.86
C THR A 80 27.98 59.96 -18.52
N GLY A 81 27.34 58.98 -19.16
CA GLY A 81 25.95 58.63 -18.90
C GLY A 81 24.95 59.63 -19.48
N TYR A 82 25.31 60.39 -20.53
CA TYR A 82 24.42 61.37 -21.13
C TYR A 82 23.29 60.68 -21.92
N GLU A 83 22.04 60.98 -21.59
CA GLU A 83 20.87 60.49 -22.31
C GLU A 83 20.35 61.59 -23.26
N ARG A 84 20.79 61.53 -24.52
CA ARG A 84 20.44 62.52 -25.55
C ARG A 84 18.93 62.72 -25.65
N GLY A 85 18.50 63.97 -25.51
CA GLY A 85 17.10 64.37 -25.63
C GLY A 85 16.29 64.26 -24.33
N HIS A 86 16.82 63.57 -23.31
CA HIS A 86 16.23 63.51 -21.97
C HIS A 86 16.92 64.45 -21.00
N ASP A 87 18.25 64.48 -21.04
CA ASP A 87 19.09 65.22 -20.11
C ASP A 87 19.37 66.65 -20.59
N GLN A 88 19.41 67.58 -19.63
CA GLN A 88 19.79 68.97 -19.89
C GLN A 88 20.47 69.62 -18.69
N LEU A 89 21.44 70.49 -18.97
CA LEU A 89 21.97 71.45 -18.00
C LEU A 89 21.31 72.82 -18.19
N GLN A 90 20.82 73.40 -17.10
CA GLN A 90 20.11 74.69 -17.12
C GLN A 90 20.71 75.65 -16.09
N LEU A 91 20.97 76.89 -16.51
CA LEU A 91 21.35 77.96 -15.59
C LEU A 91 20.09 78.49 -14.90
N THR A 92 20.06 78.42 -13.58
CA THR A 92 18.99 79.00 -12.76
C THR A 92 19.42 80.37 -12.20
N ASN A 93 18.48 81.08 -11.56
CA ASN A 93 18.67 82.45 -11.06
C ASN A 93 19.03 83.48 -12.15
N ASN A 94 19.19 84.75 -11.75
CA ASN A 94 19.40 85.85 -12.68
C ASN A 94 20.89 86.24 -12.77
N HIS A 95 21.51 85.96 -13.91
CA HIS A 95 22.93 86.24 -14.20
C HIS A 95 23.06 87.12 -15.46
N PRO A 96 22.85 88.45 -15.38
CA PRO A 96 22.74 89.34 -16.55
C PRO A 96 24.04 89.49 -17.36
N LEU A 97 25.19 89.08 -16.78
CA LEU A 97 26.51 89.13 -17.41
C LEU A 97 26.95 87.78 -17.97
N VAL A 98 26.09 86.76 -17.92
CA VAL A 98 26.37 85.42 -18.45
C VAL A 98 25.23 85.01 -19.38
N THR A 99 25.59 84.53 -20.56
CA THR A 99 24.68 83.93 -21.52
C THR A 99 25.03 82.46 -21.69
N THR A 100 24.03 81.61 -21.85
CA THR A 100 24.22 80.17 -22.00
C THR A 100 23.67 79.63 -23.31
N ALA A 101 24.29 78.58 -23.83
CA ALA A 101 23.83 77.83 -24.99
C ALA A 101 23.98 76.32 -24.73
N TRP A 102 22.88 75.59 -24.82
CA TRP A 102 22.86 74.13 -24.67
C TRP A 102 22.99 73.45 -26.03
N ASP A 103 23.99 72.59 -26.18
CA ASP A 103 24.15 71.69 -27.31
C ASP A 103 23.60 70.31 -26.97
N VAL A 104 22.49 69.93 -27.61
CA VAL A 104 21.82 68.64 -27.40
C VAL A 104 22.62 67.47 -27.97
N GLN A 105 23.43 67.68 -29.01
CA GLN A 105 24.24 66.62 -29.60
C GLN A 105 25.39 66.25 -28.67
N GLU A 106 26.09 67.27 -28.16
CA GLU A 106 27.28 67.09 -27.33
C GLU A 106 26.96 66.94 -25.83
N GLY A 107 25.73 67.23 -25.40
CA GLY A 107 25.37 67.26 -23.97
C GLY A 107 26.11 68.35 -23.20
N LYS A 108 26.35 69.50 -23.87
CA LYS A 108 27.30 70.53 -23.44
C LYS A 108 26.64 71.89 -23.30
N LEU A 109 26.78 72.50 -22.12
CA LEU A 109 26.39 73.87 -21.82
C LEU A 109 27.58 74.80 -21.97
N THR A 110 27.46 75.77 -22.86
CA THR A 110 28.47 76.84 -23.06
C THR A 110 28.05 78.09 -22.29
N LEU A 111 28.95 78.67 -21.49
CA LEU A 111 28.75 79.92 -20.76
C LEU A 111 29.69 81.00 -21.32
N ARG A 112 29.16 82.17 -21.68
CA ARG A 112 29.91 83.30 -22.27
C ARG A 112 29.40 84.65 -21.77
N GLY A 113 30.19 85.70 -21.95
CA GLY A 113 29.79 87.07 -21.68
C GLY A 113 28.68 87.55 -22.63
N PRO A 114 28.02 88.69 -22.34
CA PRO A 114 26.92 89.18 -23.15
C PRO A 114 27.37 89.46 -24.59
N SER A 115 26.54 89.13 -25.58
CA SER A 115 26.87 89.23 -27.02
C SER A 115 28.01 88.33 -27.50
N GLY A 116 28.41 87.31 -26.71
CA GLY A 116 29.41 86.32 -27.09
C GLY A 116 30.87 86.71 -26.83
N GLY A 117 31.11 87.75 -26.03
CA GLY A 117 32.46 88.16 -25.57
C GLY A 117 32.91 87.45 -24.28
N ALA A 118 34.06 87.86 -23.75
CA ALA A 118 34.62 87.29 -22.53
C ALA A 118 33.74 87.53 -21.29
N VAL A 119 33.78 86.60 -20.34
CA VAL A 119 33.08 86.64 -19.05
C VAL A 119 34.11 86.70 -17.91
N SER A 120 33.85 87.52 -16.90
CA SER A 120 34.72 87.60 -15.71
C SER A 120 34.65 86.30 -14.90
N TYR A 121 35.76 85.88 -14.29
CA TYR A 121 35.73 84.68 -13.44
C TYR A 121 34.75 84.81 -12.27
N SER A 122 34.57 86.01 -11.71
CA SER A 122 33.60 86.22 -10.62
C SER A 122 32.15 85.98 -11.06
N ASP A 123 31.76 86.47 -12.25
CA ASP A 123 30.40 86.27 -12.76
C ASP A 123 30.20 84.81 -13.20
N LEU A 124 31.24 84.20 -13.79
CA LEU A 124 31.22 82.80 -14.18
C LEU A 124 31.08 81.87 -12.97
N ILE A 125 31.86 82.09 -11.90
CA ILE A 125 31.80 81.28 -10.67
C ILE A 125 30.39 81.32 -10.08
N ALA A 126 29.78 82.51 -10.00
CA ALA A 126 28.41 82.67 -9.52
C ALA A 126 27.39 81.94 -10.40
N ALA A 127 27.55 82.00 -11.73
CA ALA A 127 26.65 81.32 -12.66
C ALA A 127 26.78 79.80 -12.60
N VAL A 128 28.00 79.25 -12.58
CA VAL A 128 28.23 77.79 -12.55
C VAL A 128 27.63 77.16 -11.27
N GLN A 129 27.69 77.86 -10.13
CA GLN A 129 27.08 77.39 -8.88
C GLN A 129 25.55 77.28 -8.93
N ASP A 130 24.90 77.97 -9.89
CA ASP A 130 23.45 77.93 -10.11
C ASP A 130 23.05 77.06 -11.31
N VAL A 131 23.98 76.31 -11.90
CA VAL A 131 23.65 75.33 -12.94
C VAL A 131 23.07 74.07 -12.29
N VAL A 132 21.94 73.62 -12.82
CA VAL A 132 21.25 72.40 -12.40
C VAL A 132 21.17 71.40 -13.54
N PHE A 133 21.19 70.13 -13.18
CA PHE A 133 20.80 69.03 -14.04
C PHE A 133 19.29 68.82 -13.94
N VAL A 134 18.66 68.59 -15.09
CA VAL A 134 17.28 68.14 -15.23
C VAL A 134 17.24 66.98 -16.22
N SER A 135 16.39 65.99 -15.96
CA SER A 135 16.13 64.91 -16.91
C SER A 135 14.66 64.56 -16.95
N THR A 136 14.18 64.18 -18.14
CA THR A 136 12.85 63.58 -18.33
C THR A 136 12.87 62.04 -18.27
N SER A 137 14.04 61.43 -18.05
CA SER A 137 14.17 59.98 -17.88
C SER A 137 13.64 59.57 -16.51
N GLU A 138 12.67 58.65 -16.49
CA GLU A 138 12.16 58.00 -15.28
C GLU A 138 13.14 56.93 -14.76
N ALA A 139 14.04 56.46 -15.62
CA ALA A 139 15.03 55.42 -15.33
C ALA A 139 16.44 55.87 -15.76
N PRO A 140 16.95 56.99 -15.23
CA PRO A 140 18.21 57.54 -15.71
C PRO A 140 19.37 56.60 -15.39
N VAL A 141 20.42 56.66 -16.21
CA VAL A 141 21.66 55.91 -15.96
C VAL A 141 22.16 56.16 -14.54
N GLU A 142 22.63 55.10 -13.88
CA GLU A 142 22.95 55.11 -12.44
C GLU A 142 24.00 56.16 -12.09
N GLU A 143 25.08 56.29 -12.85
CA GLU A 143 26.07 57.34 -12.65
C GLU A 143 26.11 58.31 -13.84
N LYS A 144 26.06 59.61 -13.56
CA LYS A 144 26.33 60.66 -14.54
C LYS A 144 27.44 61.56 -14.02
N TYR A 145 28.42 61.83 -14.87
CA TYR A 145 29.53 62.72 -14.55
C TYR A 145 29.37 64.05 -15.29
N PHE A 146 29.62 65.15 -14.59
CA PHE A 146 29.67 66.49 -15.14
C PHE A 146 31.12 66.95 -15.17
N SER A 147 31.62 67.32 -16.35
CA SER A 147 32.93 67.95 -16.49
C SER A 147 32.78 69.46 -16.61
N PHE A 148 33.67 70.20 -15.96
CA PHE A 148 33.76 71.65 -15.98
C PHE A 148 35.10 72.03 -16.61
N THR A 149 35.11 72.50 -17.85
CA THR A 149 36.34 72.54 -18.67
C THR A 149 36.63 73.92 -19.21
N ILE A 150 37.91 74.30 -19.10
CA ILE A 150 38.49 75.46 -19.79
C ILE A 150 38.96 75.03 -21.18
N GLY A 151 38.53 75.76 -22.21
CA GLY A 151 38.76 75.40 -23.61
C GLY A 151 37.66 74.48 -24.17
N SER A 152 37.62 74.35 -25.49
CA SER A 152 36.51 73.69 -26.20
C SER A 152 36.59 72.16 -26.27
N ALA A 153 37.71 71.56 -25.84
CA ALA A 153 37.87 70.10 -25.85
C ALA A 153 37.03 69.46 -24.73
N ASN A 154 36.45 68.30 -25.03
CA ASN A 154 35.59 67.55 -24.12
C ASN A 154 36.47 66.81 -23.10
N TYR A 155 36.23 67.03 -21.81
CA TYR A 155 37.01 66.37 -20.76
C TYR A 155 36.28 65.13 -20.26
N LEU A 156 36.98 64.00 -20.21
CA LEU A 156 36.49 62.77 -19.60
C LEU A 156 37.16 62.56 -18.24
N PRO A 157 36.42 62.61 -17.13
CA PRO A 157 37.00 62.40 -15.79
C PRO A 157 37.60 61.00 -15.57
N GLU A 158 37.06 59.98 -16.24
CA GLU A 158 37.49 58.58 -16.10
C GLU A 158 38.95 58.39 -16.53
N THR A 159 39.35 58.97 -17.67
CA THR A 159 40.72 58.89 -18.20
C THR A 159 41.57 60.10 -17.79
N GLY A 160 40.93 61.22 -17.48
CA GLY A 160 41.62 62.50 -17.28
C GLY A 160 42.09 63.15 -18.59
N HIS A 161 41.61 62.67 -19.74
CA HIS A 161 42.00 63.13 -21.07
C HIS A 161 40.98 64.11 -21.68
N TYR A 162 41.39 64.77 -22.76
CA TYR A 162 40.57 65.75 -23.49
C TYR A 162 40.39 65.32 -24.95
N TYR A 163 39.18 65.43 -25.48
CA TYR A 163 38.81 64.98 -26.82
C TYR A 163 38.28 66.15 -27.66
N GLU A 164 38.83 66.34 -28.86
CA GLU A 164 38.44 67.38 -29.80
C GLU A 164 38.11 66.77 -31.17
N TYR A 165 36.93 67.07 -31.71
CA TYR A 165 36.64 66.81 -33.11
C TYR A 165 37.22 67.90 -34.00
N VAL A 166 38.01 67.51 -34.99
CA VAL A 166 38.57 68.44 -35.98
C VAL A 166 37.98 68.16 -37.36
N PRO A 167 37.17 69.08 -37.93
CA PRO A 167 36.59 68.90 -39.25
C PRO A 167 37.68 68.98 -40.33
N ALA A 168 37.75 67.94 -41.16
CA ALA A 168 38.71 67.83 -42.26
C ALA A 168 38.15 66.86 -43.32
N LEU A 169 37.27 67.38 -44.18
CA LEU A 169 36.54 66.57 -45.17
C LEU A 169 37.49 65.86 -46.15
N GLY A 170 37.39 64.54 -46.22
CA GLY A 170 38.17 63.67 -47.11
C GLY A 170 39.62 63.50 -46.70
N ILE A 171 40.00 63.80 -45.45
CA ILE A 171 41.35 63.55 -44.94
C ILE A 171 41.63 62.04 -44.92
N ARG A 172 42.82 61.63 -45.36
CA ARG A 172 43.28 60.24 -45.22
C ARG A 172 43.65 59.94 -43.77
N TRP A 173 43.59 58.67 -43.37
CA TRP A 173 43.90 58.28 -42.00
C TRP A 173 45.36 58.62 -41.59
N ASP A 174 46.33 58.42 -42.48
CA ASP A 174 47.75 58.74 -42.24
C ASP A 174 47.99 60.25 -42.10
N ASP A 175 47.32 61.06 -42.92
CA ASP A 175 47.33 62.52 -42.80
C ASP A 175 46.64 62.98 -41.51
N ALA A 176 45.55 62.34 -41.10
CA ALA A 176 44.85 62.62 -39.85
C ALA A 176 45.71 62.29 -38.63
N LYS A 177 46.44 61.18 -38.65
CA LYS A 177 47.42 60.80 -37.63
C LYS A 177 48.49 61.87 -37.43
N VAL A 178 49.06 62.36 -38.53
CA VAL A 178 50.07 63.45 -38.48
C VAL A 178 49.44 64.76 -38.04
N ALA A 179 48.23 65.08 -38.51
CA ALA A 179 47.53 66.31 -38.16
C ALA A 179 47.19 66.37 -36.66
N ALA A 180 46.66 65.29 -36.10
CA ALA A 180 46.41 65.14 -34.66
C ALA A 180 47.72 65.30 -33.87
N GLY A 181 48.79 64.63 -34.31
CA GLY A 181 50.15 64.73 -33.75
C GLY A 181 50.79 66.12 -33.80
N ASN A 182 50.23 67.08 -34.54
CA ASN A 182 50.73 68.45 -34.60
C ASN A 182 49.90 69.43 -33.76
N ARG A 183 48.79 68.98 -33.16
CA ARG A 183 47.97 69.84 -32.31
C ARG A 183 48.48 69.81 -30.87
N THR A 184 48.26 70.91 -30.17
CA THR A 184 48.52 71.00 -28.73
C THR A 184 47.33 71.61 -28.02
N PHE A 185 47.10 71.20 -26.77
CA PHE A 185 46.05 71.75 -25.91
C PHE A 185 46.68 72.15 -24.58
N PHE A 186 46.90 73.45 -24.37
CA PHE A 186 47.62 74.00 -23.20
C PHE A 186 48.98 73.34 -22.92
N GLY A 187 49.68 72.90 -23.97
CA GLY A 187 50.96 72.20 -23.88
C GLY A 187 50.87 70.67 -23.83
N LEU A 188 49.67 70.10 -23.72
CA LEU A 188 49.43 68.67 -23.95
C LEU A 188 49.58 68.35 -25.44
N GLN A 189 50.26 67.27 -25.76
CA GLN A 189 50.47 66.82 -27.13
C GLN A 189 49.27 66.01 -27.62
N GLY A 190 48.72 66.37 -28.80
CA GLY A 190 47.60 65.66 -29.40
C GLY A 190 48.01 64.38 -30.15
N TYR A 191 47.08 63.45 -30.29
CA TYR A 191 47.18 62.23 -31.10
C TYR A 191 45.78 61.76 -31.55
N LEU A 192 45.66 60.86 -32.54
CA LEU A 192 44.34 60.30 -32.88
C LEU A 192 43.82 59.49 -31.70
N ALA A 193 42.56 59.74 -31.33
CA ALA A 193 41.98 59.18 -30.11
C ALA A 193 42.02 57.65 -30.08
N THR A 194 42.31 57.12 -28.90
CA THR A 194 42.26 55.71 -28.54
C THR A 194 41.07 55.54 -27.60
N LEU A 195 40.15 54.62 -27.90
CA LEU A 195 38.89 54.51 -27.16
C LEU A 195 38.86 53.18 -26.42
N THR A 196 38.97 53.19 -25.10
CA THR A 196 39.18 52.00 -24.27
C THR A 196 38.03 51.67 -23.32
N SER A 197 36.95 52.46 -23.36
CA SER A 197 35.76 52.32 -22.51
C SER A 197 34.49 52.78 -23.24
N ASP A 198 33.33 52.36 -22.73
CA ASP A 198 32.03 52.83 -23.22
C ASP A 198 31.88 54.36 -23.08
N ALA A 199 32.43 54.95 -22.02
CA ALA A 199 32.37 56.39 -21.80
C ALA A 199 33.19 57.16 -22.85
N GLU A 200 34.36 56.66 -23.24
CA GLU A 200 35.15 57.23 -24.34
C GLU A 200 34.42 57.10 -25.68
N ALA A 201 33.83 55.93 -25.96
CA ALA A 201 33.05 55.72 -27.17
C ALA A 201 31.83 56.66 -27.24
N GLN A 202 31.14 56.88 -26.12
CA GLN A 202 30.05 57.85 -26.04
C GLN A 202 30.57 59.28 -26.25
N LEU A 203 31.65 59.69 -25.58
CA LEU A 203 32.14 61.07 -25.63
C LEU A 203 32.73 61.44 -27.01
N ALA A 204 33.55 60.54 -27.58
CA ALA A 204 34.26 60.76 -28.85
C ALA A 204 33.45 60.36 -30.08
N GLY A 205 32.49 59.44 -29.92
CA GLY A 205 31.65 58.93 -31.00
C GLY A 205 30.28 59.58 -31.04
N GLU A 206 29.48 59.40 -29.99
CA GLU A 206 28.11 59.90 -29.95
C GLU A 206 28.05 61.42 -29.74
N GLN A 207 28.78 61.94 -28.75
CA GLN A 207 28.74 63.33 -28.30
C GLN A 207 29.72 64.25 -29.02
N ALA A 208 30.53 63.75 -29.96
CA ALA A 208 31.40 64.61 -30.75
C ALA A 208 30.57 65.48 -31.71
N ALA A 209 31.10 66.67 -32.02
CA ALA A 209 30.49 67.60 -32.99
C ALA A 209 30.41 67.03 -34.42
N GLY A 210 31.11 65.95 -34.71
CA GLY A 210 31.06 65.21 -35.97
C GLY A 210 31.80 63.89 -35.88
N THR A 211 31.86 63.16 -36.99
CA THR A 211 32.46 61.82 -37.06
C THR A 211 33.74 61.82 -37.89
N GLY A 212 34.63 60.88 -37.61
CA GLY A 212 35.96 60.88 -38.20
C GLY A 212 36.84 59.72 -37.78
N TRP A 213 38.10 59.79 -38.21
CA TRP A 213 39.13 58.80 -37.88
C TRP A 213 39.47 58.77 -36.39
N ILE A 214 39.74 57.55 -35.91
CA ILE A 214 40.33 57.25 -34.61
C ILE A 214 41.61 56.43 -34.81
N GLY A 215 42.39 56.22 -33.75
CA GLY A 215 43.74 55.67 -33.83
C GLY A 215 43.87 54.18 -34.18
N GLY A 216 42.79 53.48 -34.49
CA GLY A 216 42.78 52.02 -34.69
C GLY A 216 43.10 51.59 -36.11
N SER A 217 43.91 50.53 -36.26
CA SER A 217 44.21 49.89 -37.56
C SER A 217 44.66 48.43 -37.40
N ASP A 218 44.41 47.59 -38.41
CA ASP A 218 44.99 46.25 -38.55
C ASP A 218 45.94 46.09 -39.75
N GLU A 219 46.35 47.19 -40.41
CA GLU A 219 47.26 47.20 -41.59
C GLU A 219 48.55 46.38 -41.36
N GLN A 220 49.04 46.31 -40.12
CA GLN A 220 50.23 45.51 -39.78
C GLN A 220 50.00 44.01 -39.87
N THR A 221 48.79 43.55 -39.53
CA THR A 221 48.39 42.14 -39.49
C THR A 221 46.88 42.06 -39.60
N GLU A 222 46.41 41.76 -40.80
CA GLU A 222 45.01 41.51 -41.15
C GLU A 222 44.25 40.75 -40.05
N GLY A 223 43.13 41.32 -39.61
CA GLY A 223 42.28 40.78 -38.57
C GLY A 223 42.84 40.94 -37.15
N VAL A 224 43.91 41.71 -36.94
CA VAL A 224 44.47 42.03 -35.61
C VAL A 224 44.55 43.54 -35.43
N TRP A 225 43.47 44.11 -34.90
CA TRP A 225 43.30 45.55 -34.73
C TRP A 225 44.04 46.08 -33.51
N ARG A 226 44.82 47.13 -33.72
CA ARG A 226 45.66 47.78 -32.70
C ARG A 226 45.45 49.28 -32.66
N TRP A 227 45.64 49.86 -31.48
CA TRP A 227 45.86 51.30 -31.36
C TRP A 227 47.23 51.65 -31.94
N MET A 228 47.26 52.65 -32.83
CA MET A 228 48.46 53.08 -33.55
C MET A 228 48.98 54.44 -33.08
N THR A 229 48.35 55.00 -32.06
CA THR A 229 48.61 56.34 -31.51
C THR A 229 48.38 56.31 -30.01
N GLY A 230 48.73 57.40 -29.33
CA GLY A 230 48.44 57.57 -27.91
C GLY A 230 49.29 56.71 -26.97
N PRO A 231 49.00 56.79 -25.66
CA PRO A 231 49.62 55.94 -24.63
C PRO A 231 49.40 54.44 -24.88
N GLU A 232 48.33 54.07 -25.58
CA GLU A 232 47.94 52.69 -25.89
C GLU A 232 48.60 52.14 -27.17
N GLU A 233 49.53 52.87 -27.79
CA GLU A 233 50.17 52.46 -29.05
C GLU A 233 50.71 51.01 -28.96
N GLY A 234 50.22 50.15 -29.85
CA GLY A 234 50.54 48.72 -29.96
C GLY A 234 49.56 47.78 -29.25
N GLN A 235 48.66 48.28 -28.40
CA GLN A 235 47.64 47.47 -27.73
C GLN A 235 46.63 46.92 -28.73
N ILE A 236 46.36 45.61 -28.66
CA ILE A 236 45.33 44.94 -29.48
C ILE A 236 43.97 45.16 -28.83
N PHE A 237 42.98 45.61 -29.59
CA PHE A 237 41.61 45.75 -29.09
C PHE A 237 40.59 44.83 -29.76
N TRP A 238 40.89 44.25 -30.93
CA TRP A 238 40.03 43.27 -31.60
C TRP A 238 40.84 42.22 -32.38
N ASN A 239 40.36 40.98 -32.41
CA ASN A 239 40.90 39.91 -33.26
C ASN A 239 39.78 39.23 -34.06
N GLY A 240 39.97 39.11 -35.37
CA GLY A 240 39.06 38.47 -36.32
C GLY A 240 38.27 39.47 -37.16
N ASP A 241 37.38 38.92 -37.99
CA ASP A 241 36.35 39.67 -38.72
C ASP A 241 35.21 40.08 -37.76
N TYR A 242 34.04 40.43 -38.29
CA TYR A 242 32.86 40.80 -37.51
C TYR A 242 32.36 39.72 -36.54
N SER A 243 32.79 38.46 -36.71
CA SER A 243 32.53 37.34 -35.79
C SER A 243 33.65 37.10 -34.78
N GLY A 244 34.62 38.02 -34.74
CA GLY A 244 35.80 38.00 -33.90
C GLY A 244 35.54 38.20 -32.41
N SER A 245 36.61 38.52 -31.69
CA SER A 245 36.58 38.69 -30.24
C SER A 245 37.45 39.86 -29.78
N SER A 246 36.98 40.51 -28.72
CA SER A 246 37.60 41.69 -28.12
C SER A 246 38.48 41.28 -26.93
N PRO A 247 39.82 41.32 -27.02
CA PRO A 247 40.70 41.16 -25.85
C PRO A 247 40.68 42.38 -24.92
N ASN A 248 40.33 43.55 -25.44
CA ASN A 248 40.08 44.80 -24.72
C ASN A 248 38.82 45.43 -25.31
N PHE A 249 38.39 46.60 -24.84
CA PHE A 249 37.19 47.27 -25.33
C PHE A 249 37.23 47.53 -26.85
N ALA A 250 36.14 47.21 -27.55
CA ALA A 250 35.91 47.59 -28.93
C ALA A 250 34.42 47.87 -29.15
N PHE A 251 34.11 48.87 -29.96
CA PHE A 251 32.72 49.29 -30.22
C PHE A 251 32.42 49.28 -31.71
N TRP A 252 32.66 48.15 -32.37
CA TRP A 252 32.31 47.95 -33.77
C TRP A 252 30.81 48.00 -34.00
N ASN A 253 30.40 48.47 -35.17
CA ASN A 253 29.01 48.45 -35.59
C ASN A 253 28.55 47.01 -35.92
N THR A 254 27.25 46.84 -36.15
CA THR A 254 26.68 45.54 -36.52
C THR A 254 27.31 45.02 -37.81
N MET A 255 27.89 43.81 -37.75
CA MET A 255 28.63 43.15 -38.84
C MET A 255 29.96 43.82 -39.21
N GLU A 256 30.61 44.55 -38.29
CA GLU A 256 31.96 45.12 -38.47
C GLU A 256 32.97 44.53 -37.46
N PRO A 257 34.28 44.50 -37.76
CA PRO A 257 34.91 44.89 -39.02
C PRO A 257 34.72 43.79 -40.09
N ASN A 258 34.34 44.17 -41.30
CA ASN A 258 34.01 43.22 -42.37
C ASN A 258 35.09 43.06 -43.45
N ASN A 259 36.12 43.90 -43.40
CA ASN A 259 37.19 44.03 -44.38
C ASN A 259 36.69 44.09 -45.85
N LEU A 260 35.66 44.90 -46.12
CA LEU A 260 35.05 44.99 -47.44
C LEU A 260 35.89 45.85 -48.37
N GLY A 261 36.89 45.21 -48.99
CA GLY A 261 37.72 45.86 -49.99
C GLY A 261 39.03 46.42 -49.45
N ASP A 262 39.66 45.70 -48.52
CA ASP A 262 40.97 46.04 -47.93
C ASP A 262 40.83 47.28 -47.03
N GLU A 263 40.04 47.12 -45.97
CA GLU A 263 39.63 48.17 -45.04
C GLU A 263 40.41 48.06 -43.72
N ASP A 264 41.56 48.74 -43.64
CA ASP A 264 42.47 48.56 -42.50
C ASP A 264 42.35 49.61 -41.37
N TYR A 265 41.40 50.55 -41.42
CA TYR A 265 41.40 51.74 -40.54
C TYR A 265 40.05 52.02 -39.87
N ALA A 266 40.08 52.26 -38.56
CA ALA A 266 38.88 52.46 -37.76
C ALA A 266 38.33 53.89 -37.87
N HIS A 267 37.03 53.99 -38.17
CA HIS A 267 36.31 55.24 -38.36
C HIS A 267 34.99 55.22 -37.57
N ILE A 268 34.66 56.32 -36.89
CA ILE A 268 33.37 56.45 -36.21
C ILE A 268 32.26 56.59 -37.25
N THR A 269 31.25 55.74 -37.18
CA THR A 269 30.08 55.76 -38.08
C THR A 269 29.35 57.09 -38.03
N ALA A 270 28.82 57.55 -39.17
CA ALA A 270 28.04 58.78 -39.23
C ALA A 270 26.77 58.71 -38.35
N PRO A 271 26.25 59.86 -37.86
CA PRO A 271 25.03 59.85 -37.07
C PRO A 271 23.86 59.21 -37.84
N GLY A 272 23.20 58.22 -37.22
CA GLY A 272 22.08 57.49 -37.81
C GLY A 272 22.46 56.19 -38.55
N ILE A 273 23.75 55.84 -38.63
CA ILE A 273 24.21 54.56 -39.14
C ILE A 273 24.39 53.57 -37.99
N GLY A 274 23.61 52.48 -38.01
CA GLY A 274 23.73 51.38 -37.04
C GLY A 274 23.67 51.85 -35.59
N ILE A 275 24.62 51.36 -34.78
CA ILE A 275 24.78 51.76 -33.38
C ILE A 275 25.46 53.14 -33.36
N THR A 276 24.85 54.13 -32.70
CA THR A 276 25.42 55.50 -32.66
C THR A 276 26.80 55.48 -31.99
N GLY A 277 27.78 56.18 -32.55
CA GLY A 277 29.14 56.24 -32.01
C GLY A 277 30.00 55.00 -32.25
N SER A 278 29.41 53.92 -32.80
CA SER A 278 30.14 52.69 -33.15
C SER A 278 31.04 52.87 -34.36
N TRP A 279 31.92 51.90 -34.61
CA TRP A 279 33.00 52.01 -35.57
C TRP A 279 32.75 51.16 -36.82
N ASN A 280 33.31 51.61 -37.93
CA ASN A 280 33.43 50.90 -39.19
C ASN A 280 34.91 50.82 -39.55
N ASP A 281 35.35 49.74 -40.17
CA ASP A 281 36.63 49.69 -40.86
C ASP A 281 36.48 50.32 -42.24
N LEU A 282 37.48 51.09 -42.70
CA LEU A 282 37.47 51.74 -44.01
C LEU A 282 38.86 51.67 -44.65
N PRO A 283 38.98 51.81 -45.98
CA PRO A 283 40.28 51.96 -46.62
C PRO A 283 40.93 53.27 -46.16
N ILE A 284 42.24 53.42 -46.33
CA ILE A 284 43.01 54.58 -45.83
C ILE A 284 42.45 55.97 -46.21
N ALA A 285 41.70 56.08 -47.31
CA ALA A 285 41.08 57.32 -47.77
C ALA A 285 39.58 57.45 -47.42
N GLY A 286 38.97 56.38 -46.91
CA GLY A 286 37.52 56.23 -46.78
C GLY A 286 36.77 56.41 -48.09
N ASP A 287 35.45 56.59 -48.00
CA ASP A 287 34.62 56.85 -49.17
C ASP A 287 34.78 58.28 -49.72
N THR A 288 34.50 58.45 -51.01
CA THR A 288 34.59 59.76 -51.67
C THR A 288 33.40 60.69 -51.38
N MET A 289 32.28 60.14 -50.89
CA MET A 289 31.07 60.87 -50.54
C MET A 289 30.15 60.03 -49.64
N GLY A 290 29.28 60.67 -48.86
CA GLY A 290 28.26 60.00 -48.06
C GLY A 290 28.67 59.79 -46.60
N ASP A 291 28.16 58.74 -45.97
CA ASP A 291 28.28 58.51 -44.53
C ASP A 291 29.59 57.84 -44.10
N TYR A 292 30.27 57.16 -45.03
CA TYR A 292 31.61 56.59 -44.84
C TYR A 292 32.73 57.50 -45.37
N GLN A 293 32.39 58.71 -45.83
CA GLN A 293 33.39 59.71 -46.16
C GLN A 293 33.96 60.27 -44.85
N PRO A 294 35.29 60.30 -44.66
CA PRO A 294 35.89 60.93 -43.48
C PRO A 294 35.53 62.41 -43.42
N LYS A 295 34.76 62.82 -42.42
CA LYS A 295 34.36 64.22 -42.22
C LYS A 295 35.38 64.99 -41.37
N GLY A 296 36.24 64.27 -40.66
CA GLY A 296 37.28 64.81 -39.80
C GLY A 296 38.01 63.71 -39.05
N TYR A 297 38.51 64.03 -37.87
CA TYR A 297 39.18 63.10 -36.97
C TYR A 297 39.02 63.53 -35.51
N ILE A 298 39.10 62.57 -34.59
CA ILE A 298 39.07 62.85 -33.15
C ILE A 298 40.51 62.91 -32.63
N VAL A 299 40.81 63.98 -31.92
CA VAL A 299 42.10 64.21 -31.28
C VAL A 299 41.94 64.04 -29.79
N GLU A 300 42.84 63.27 -29.21
CA GLU A 300 42.93 63.09 -27.77
C GLU A 300 44.19 63.76 -27.24
N TYR A 301 44.10 64.34 -26.04
CA TYR A 301 45.18 65.01 -25.33
C TYR A 301 45.28 64.49 -23.90
N GLY A 302 46.48 64.12 -23.48
CA GLY A 302 46.77 63.59 -22.15
C GLY A 302 47.43 62.22 -22.19
N GLY A 303 48.08 61.85 -21.09
CA GLY A 303 48.69 60.53 -20.91
C GLY A 303 50.03 60.31 -21.62
N LEU A 304 50.49 61.22 -22.50
CA LEU A 304 51.76 61.03 -23.20
C LEU A 304 52.97 61.35 -22.31
N PRO A 305 54.10 60.64 -22.48
CA PRO A 305 55.33 60.95 -21.76
C PRO A 305 55.80 62.39 -22.00
N GLY A 306 55.86 63.19 -20.94
CA GLY A 306 56.30 64.59 -21.00
C GLY A 306 55.18 65.62 -21.05
N ASP A 307 53.91 65.20 -21.04
CA ASP A 307 52.78 66.09 -20.91
C ASP A 307 52.84 66.91 -19.59
N PRO A 308 52.52 68.22 -19.62
CA PRO A 308 52.42 69.03 -18.41
C PRO A 308 51.27 68.57 -17.50
N VAL A 309 51.45 68.66 -16.18
CA VAL A 309 50.37 68.45 -15.22
C VAL A 309 49.52 69.72 -15.16
N LEU A 310 48.26 69.60 -15.58
CA LEU A 310 47.32 70.72 -15.67
C LEU A 310 46.05 70.41 -14.88
N THR A 311 45.36 71.47 -14.43
CA THR A 311 44.06 71.36 -13.73
C THR A 311 43.04 72.24 -14.44
N LEU A 312 42.92 72.07 -15.76
CA LEU A 312 42.01 72.84 -16.61
C LEU A 312 40.55 72.42 -16.49
N SER A 313 40.32 71.28 -15.83
CA SER A 313 39.00 70.73 -15.63
C SER A 313 38.82 70.24 -14.20
N ALA A 314 37.57 70.22 -13.77
CA ALA A 314 37.12 69.50 -12.59
C ALA A 314 35.90 68.64 -12.96
N SER A 315 35.50 67.76 -12.06
CA SER A 315 34.30 66.95 -12.24
C SER A 315 33.53 66.75 -10.94
N THR A 316 32.26 66.44 -11.10
CA THR A 316 31.32 66.03 -10.06
C THR A 316 30.42 64.95 -10.63
N ARG A 317 29.78 64.14 -9.78
CA ARG A 317 28.80 63.15 -10.26
C ARG A 317 27.45 63.22 -9.55
N ILE A 318 26.45 62.69 -10.23
CA ILE A 318 25.21 62.26 -9.58
C ILE A 318 25.06 60.75 -9.68
N SER A 319 24.50 60.17 -8.63
CA SER A 319 24.14 58.75 -8.57
C SER A 319 22.62 58.61 -8.41
N THR A 320 21.99 57.78 -9.23
CA THR A 320 20.55 57.46 -9.12
C THR A 320 20.38 56.13 -8.41
N PRO A 321 19.57 56.02 -7.34
CA PRO A 321 19.27 54.75 -6.70
C PRO A 321 18.59 53.78 -7.67
N LYS A 322 19.03 52.52 -7.69
CA LYS A 322 18.50 51.49 -8.58
C LYS A 322 18.20 50.19 -7.82
N VAL A 323 17.17 49.45 -8.24
CA VAL A 323 16.93 48.08 -7.75
C VAL A 323 17.88 47.12 -8.48
N LEU A 324 18.67 46.37 -7.73
CA LEU A 324 19.67 45.44 -8.26
C LEU A 324 19.09 44.06 -8.53
N GLU A 325 18.34 43.53 -7.56
CA GLU A 325 17.77 42.18 -7.61
C GLU A 325 16.38 42.18 -6.97
N VAL A 326 15.51 41.32 -7.47
CA VAL A 326 14.20 41.04 -6.90
C VAL A 326 13.99 39.53 -6.81
N THR A 327 13.38 39.08 -5.71
CA THR A 327 13.10 37.67 -5.47
C THR A 327 11.59 37.49 -5.34
N SER A 328 11.01 36.80 -6.32
CA SER A 328 9.63 36.32 -6.27
C SER A 328 9.48 35.17 -5.28
N ASN A 329 8.25 34.92 -4.85
CA ASN A 329 7.97 33.80 -3.96
C ASN A 329 6.57 33.22 -4.24
N THR A 330 6.38 31.95 -3.88
CA THR A 330 5.18 31.17 -4.23
C THR A 330 4.50 30.64 -2.97
N ILE A 331 3.17 30.68 -2.93
CA ILE A 331 2.34 30.04 -1.91
C ILE A 331 1.37 29.04 -2.52
N CYS A 332 1.01 28.01 -1.74
CA CYS A 332 0.07 26.98 -2.12
C CYS A 332 -1.32 27.24 -1.54
N GLY A 333 -2.25 27.66 -2.39
CA GLY A 333 -3.57 28.17 -2.02
C GLY A 333 -3.53 29.62 -1.56
N PRO A 334 -4.70 30.19 -1.20
CA PRO A 334 -4.78 31.58 -0.76
C PRO A 334 -3.95 31.86 0.50
N GLY A 335 -3.26 32.99 0.54
CA GLY A 335 -2.44 33.39 1.69
C GLY A 335 -1.54 34.60 1.42
N GLU A 336 -0.59 34.84 2.32
CA GLU A 336 0.40 35.93 2.23
C GLU A 336 1.74 35.39 1.73
N VAL A 337 2.46 36.20 0.95
CA VAL A 337 3.75 35.85 0.34
C VAL A 337 4.80 36.87 0.79
N THR A 338 6.01 36.40 1.10
CA THR A 338 7.15 37.30 1.36
C THR A 338 7.98 37.49 0.11
N LEU A 339 8.01 38.71 -0.41
CA LEU A 339 8.85 39.14 -1.52
C LEU A 339 10.13 39.80 -0.99
N GLN A 340 11.19 39.81 -1.80
CA GLN A 340 12.45 40.47 -1.44
C GLN A 340 12.99 41.31 -2.60
N ALA A 341 13.76 42.34 -2.26
CA ALA A 341 14.48 43.16 -3.23
C ALA A 341 15.73 43.80 -2.61
N GLU A 342 16.72 44.09 -3.46
CA GLU A 342 17.97 44.77 -3.09
C GLU A 342 18.14 46.06 -3.90
N ALA A 343 18.64 47.12 -3.27
CA ALA A 343 18.90 48.42 -3.89
C ALA A 343 20.40 48.74 -3.92
N SER A 344 20.87 49.46 -4.94
CA SER A 344 22.24 49.97 -5.02
C SER A 344 22.53 50.98 -3.91
N MET A 345 21.52 51.74 -3.51
CA MET A 345 21.55 52.62 -2.35
C MET A 345 20.14 53.00 -1.88
N GLY A 346 20.01 53.43 -0.63
CA GLY A 346 18.72 53.81 -0.04
C GLY A 346 17.90 52.62 0.44
N ASP A 347 16.61 52.86 0.66
CA ASP A 347 15.63 51.85 1.08
C ASP A 347 14.82 51.35 -0.12
N ILE A 348 14.26 50.14 -0.02
CA ILE A 348 13.25 49.67 -0.99
C ILE A 348 11.87 50.14 -0.53
N LEU A 349 11.11 50.72 -1.45
CA LEU A 349 9.67 51.01 -1.31
C LEU A 349 8.86 50.07 -2.20
N TRP A 350 7.75 49.55 -1.67
CA TRP A 350 6.88 48.59 -2.36
C TRP A 350 5.58 49.23 -2.82
N PHE A 351 5.11 48.88 -4.02
CA PHE A 351 3.93 49.46 -4.66
C PHE A 351 3.02 48.39 -5.26
N ALA A 352 1.73 48.72 -5.37
CA ALA A 352 0.70 47.88 -5.99
C ALA A 352 0.63 48.04 -7.52
N ALA A 353 1.27 49.06 -8.07
CA ALA A 353 1.19 49.43 -9.49
C ALA A 353 2.57 49.88 -9.99
N GLU A 354 2.76 49.77 -11.30
CA GLU A 354 3.98 50.17 -12.00
C GLU A 354 4.26 51.67 -11.84
N ASP A 355 3.20 52.49 -11.84
CA ASP A 355 3.24 53.93 -11.69
C ASP A 355 2.21 54.43 -10.66
N GLY A 356 2.44 55.64 -10.12
CA GLY A 356 1.53 56.27 -9.15
C GLY A 356 1.33 55.48 -7.84
N GLY A 357 0.27 55.80 -7.10
CA GLY A 357 -0.05 55.15 -5.83
C GLY A 357 0.85 55.54 -4.65
N ALA A 358 0.40 55.21 -3.44
CA ALA A 358 1.20 55.37 -2.22
C ALA A 358 2.01 54.10 -1.94
N PRO A 359 3.20 54.20 -1.32
CA PRO A 359 3.97 53.02 -0.94
C PRO A 359 3.18 52.15 0.05
N LEU A 360 3.17 50.85 -0.20
CA LEU A 360 2.56 49.81 0.63
C LEU A 360 3.42 49.47 1.85
N GLY A 361 4.74 49.60 1.71
CA GLY A 361 5.72 49.25 2.73
C GLY A 361 7.13 49.70 2.36
N MET A 362 8.03 49.59 3.32
CA MET A 362 9.44 49.95 3.19
C MET A 362 10.31 48.84 3.79
N GLY A 363 11.43 48.55 3.14
CA GLY A 363 12.41 47.55 3.55
C GLY A 363 12.71 46.52 2.47
N THR A 364 13.80 45.78 2.63
CA THR A 364 14.26 44.76 1.66
C THR A 364 13.34 43.54 1.56
N THR A 365 12.33 43.44 2.43
CA THR A 365 11.32 42.38 2.39
C THR A 365 9.92 42.99 2.49
N PHE A 366 8.95 42.36 1.81
CA PHE A 366 7.55 42.77 1.83
C PHE A 366 6.63 41.57 1.98
N GLN A 367 5.81 41.59 3.03
CA GLN A 367 4.67 40.68 3.19
C GLN A 367 3.49 41.24 2.40
N THR A 368 3.00 40.47 1.43
CA THR A 368 1.81 40.85 0.66
C THR A 368 0.56 40.84 1.55
N PRO A 369 -0.51 41.57 1.17
CA PRO A 369 -1.85 41.28 1.67
C PRO A 369 -2.27 39.83 1.34
N TRP A 370 -3.38 39.37 1.94
CA TRP A 370 -3.95 38.06 1.61
C TRP A 370 -4.36 37.96 0.13
N LEU A 371 -3.74 37.04 -0.61
CA LEU A 371 -3.96 36.83 -2.03
C LEU A 371 -4.79 35.57 -2.29
N THR A 372 -5.67 35.63 -3.29
CA THR A 372 -6.40 34.46 -3.83
C THR A 372 -5.96 34.07 -5.24
N GLN A 373 -5.09 34.87 -5.86
CA GLN A 373 -4.54 34.69 -7.21
C GLN A 373 -3.16 35.36 -7.29
N SER A 374 -2.32 34.92 -8.23
CA SER A 374 -1.01 35.53 -8.47
C SER A 374 -1.17 37.03 -8.76
N THR A 375 -0.31 37.83 -8.16
CA THR A 375 -0.36 39.31 -8.22
C THR A 375 1.05 39.87 -8.35
N THR A 376 1.23 40.85 -9.23
CA THR A 376 2.50 41.56 -9.40
C THR A 376 2.56 42.77 -8.49
N PHE A 377 3.64 42.88 -7.73
CA PHE A 377 4.02 44.06 -6.96
C PHE A 377 5.24 44.73 -7.58
N TYR A 378 5.59 45.92 -7.13
CA TYR A 378 6.67 46.70 -7.72
C TYR A 378 7.59 47.25 -6.63
N ALA A 379 8.90 47.12 -6.82
CA ALA A 379 9.92 47.62 -5.90
C ALA A 379 10.62 48.85 -6.51
N LEU A 380 10.84 49.89 -5.70
CA LEU A 380 11.56 51.11 -6.07
C LEU A 380 12.71 51.32 -5.08
N ALA A 381 13.92 51.58 -5.59
CA ALA A 381 15.03 52.05 -4.77
C ALA A 381 14.84 53.54 -4.47
N SER A 382 14.77 53.88 -3.18
CA SER A 382 14.44 55.23 -2.71
C SER A 382 15.51 55.71 -1.74
N TYR A 383 16.19 56.80 -2.11
CA TYR A 383 17.09 57.51 -1.21
C TYR A 383 16.43 58.79 -0.68
N ASN A 384 16.45 59.00 0.64
CA ASN A 384 15.87 60.18 1.32
C ASN A 384 14.40 60.47 0.94
N GLY A 385 13.61 59.43 0.66
CA GLY A 385 12.18 59.55 0.34
C GLY A 385 11.88 59.96 -1.11
N CYS A 386 12.79 59.70 -2.04
CA CYS A 386 12.52 59.81 -3.47
C CYS A 386 11.45 58.79 -3.89
N LEU A 387 10.34 59.26 -4.48
CA LEU A 387 9.20 58.42 -4.89
C LEU A 387 9.08 58.25 -6.40
N THR A 388 9.98 58.87 -7.14
CA THR A 388 10.08 58.82 -8.61
C THR A 388 11.26 57.95 -8.99
N GLY A 389 11.16 57.25 -10.11
CA GLY A 389 12.15 56.28 -10.56
C GLY A 389 11.52 55.03 -11.17
N GLU A 390 12.34 54.22 -11.82
CA GLU A 390 11.96 52.93 -12.37
C GLU A 390 11.55 51.97 -11.23
N ARG A 391 10.36 51.38 -11.34
CA ARG A 391 9.95 50.30 -10.44
C ARG A 391 10.15 48.95 -11.11
N VAL A 392 10.75 48.01 -10.39
CA VAL A 392 10.98 46.65 -10.88
C VAL A 392 9.84 45.75 -10.40
N ALA A 393 9.22 45.03 -11.33
CA ALA A 393 8.14 44.09 -11.05
C ALA A 393 8.64 42.86 -10.25
N VAL A 394 7.87 42.44 -9.26
CA VAL A 394 8.11 41.28 -8.40
C VAL A 394 6.83 40.47 -8.27
N GLU A 395 6.86 39.21 -8.69
CA GLU A 395 5.67 38.36 -8.72
C GLU A 395 5.45 37.65 -7.38
N ALA A 396 4.24 37.76 -6.84
CA ALA A 396 3.73 36.88 -5.78
C ALA A 396 2.84 35.81 -6.43
N VAL A 397 3.32 34.57 -6.46
CA VAL A 397 2.66 33.47 -7.17
C VAL A 397 1.75 32.70 -6.22
N VAL A 398 0.47 32.56 -6.58
CA VAL A 398 -0.50 31.74 -5.84
C VAL A 398 -0.87 30.53 -6.68
N LYS A 399 -0.34 29.36 -6.32
CA LYS A 399 -0.72 28.09 -6.95
C LYS A 399 -2.02 27.56 -6.37
N GLN A 400 -2.82 26.89 -7.20
CA GLN A 400 -4.09 26.30 -6.78
C GLN A 400 -3.87 24.94 -6.12
N ARG A 401 -4.71 24.61 -5.14
CA ARG A 401 -4.74 23.28 -4.53
C ARG A 401 -5.59 22.32 -5.39
N PRO A 402 -5.10 21.12 -5.75
CA PRO A 402 -5.93 20.10 -6.40
C PRO A 402 -7.18 19.77 -5.58
N PHE A 403 -8.31 19.51 -6.23
CA PHE A 403 -9.49 19.00 -5.55
C PHE A 403 -9.29 17.53 -5.17
N ILE A 404 -9.52 17.21 -3.90
CA ILE A 404 -9.39 15.84 -3.36
C ILE A 404 -10.61 15.49 -2.49
N ASN A 405 -10.92 14.21 -2.43
CA ASN A 405 -11.83 13.62 -1.45
C ASN A 405 -11.01 13.25 -0.20
N ASP A 406 -11.40 13.77 0.96
CA ASP A 406 -10.77 13.50 2.25
C ASP A 406 -11.61 12.51 3.08
N GLY A 407 -10.93 11.63 3.83
CA GLY A 407 -11.54 10.80 4.88
C GLY A 407 -12.30 9.58 4.38
N PHE A 408 -11.87 8.95 3.29
CA PHE A 408 -12.45 7.70 2.82
C PHE A 408 -11.80 6.48 3.50
N THR A 409 -12.54 5.37 3.56
CA THR A 409 -12.07 4.11 4.14
C THR A 409 -11.85 3.08 3.04
N ILE A 410 -10.73 2.37 3.11
CA ILE A 410 -10.43 1.19 2.31
C ILE A 410 -10.66 -0.03 3.22
N THR A 411 -11.63 -0.87 2.87
CA THR A 411 -11.96 -2.08 3.61
C THR A 411 -11.49 -3.31 2.86
N ASN A 412 -10.60 -4.10 3.47
CA ASN A 412 -10.11 -5.37 2.93
C ASN A 412 -10.17 -6.49 3.98
N CYS A 413 -9.89 -7.72 3.54
CA CYS A 413 -10.00 -8.92 4.34
C CYS A 413 -8.62 -9.42 4.72
N ASP A 414 -8.43 -9.77 5.98
CA ASP A 414 -7.27 -10.53 6.41
C ASP A 414 -7.40 -11.98 5.90
N SER A 415 -6.53 -12.31 4.95
CA SER A 415 -6.55 -13.56 4.19
C SER A 415 -5.29 -14.40 4.36
N ASP A 416 -4.37 -14.01 5.26
CA ASP A 416 -3.10 -14.74 5.44
C ASP A 416 -3.23 -15.97 6.36
N GLY A 417 -4.41 -16.14 6.98
CA GLY A 417 -4.73 -17.24 7.87
C GLY A 417 -4.30 -17.01 9.32
N ALA A 418 -3.70 -15.86 9.64
CA ALA A 418 -3.58 -15.35 10.99
C ALA A 418 -4.88 -14.65 11.40
N LEU A 419 -5.18 -14.68 12.70
CA LEU A 419 -6.34 -14.01 13.27
C LEU A 419 -5.90 -12.72 13.98
N ASP A 420 -5.04 -11.93 13.33
CA ASP A 420 -4.44 -10.73 13.91
C ASP A 420 -4.99 -9.42 13.32
N GLY A 421 -5.73 -9.48 12.21
CA GLY A 421 -6.35 -8.32 11.59
C GLY A 421 -5.34 -7.47 10.82
N PHE A 422 -4.23 -8.07 10.40
CA PHE A 422 -3.18 -7.39 9.67
C PHE A 422 -3.01 -7.94 8.25
N MET A 423 -2.86 -7.04 7.28
CA MET A 423 -2.56 -7.42 5.91
C MET A 423 -1.76 -6.33 5.17
N ASP A 424 -1.16 -6.72 4.05
CA ASP A 424 -0.47 -5.80 3.14
C ASP A 424 -1.45 -5.19 2.13
N PHE A 425 -1.53 -3.86 2.09
CA PHE A 425 -2.32 -3.10 1.14
C PHE A 425 -1.48 -2.62 -0.04
N ASP A 426 -2.03 -2.76 -1.25
CA ASP A 426 -1.60 -2.00 -2.42
C ASP A 426 -2.47 -0.74 -2.58
N LEU A 427 -2.06 0.33 -1.91
CA LEU A 427 -2.75 1.62 -1.90
C LEU A 427 -2.86 2.26 -3.30
N THR A 428 -2.01 1.83 -4.25
CA THR A 428 -2.05 2.35 -5.63
C THR A 428 -3.33 1.96 -6.37
N GLN A 429 -4.01 0.89 -5.94
CA GLN A 429 -5.27 0.44 -6.53
C GLN A 429 -6.45 1.33 -6.13
N TYR A 430 -6.30 2.14 -5.08
CA TYR A 430 -7.37 2.93 -4.48
C TYR A 430 -7.22 4.44 -4.73
N VAL A 431 -6.19 4.87 -5.47
CA VAL A 431 -5.96 6.30 -5.77
C VAL A 431 -7.11 6.97 -6.51
N TYR A 432 -7.96 6.21 -7.20
CA TYR A 432 -9.16 6.72 -7.85
C TYR A 432 -10.18 7.31 -6.86
N LEU A 433 -10.14 6.89 -5.59
CA LEU A 433 -10.99 7.43 -4.52
C LEU A 433 -10.57 8.85 -4.13
N ILE A 434 -9.30 9.22 -4.32
CA ILE A 434 -8.75 10.55 -3.99
C ILE A 434 -9.42 11.64 -4.83
N GLY A 435 -9.84 11.36 -6.06
CA GLY A 435 -10.57 12.33 -6.87
C GLY A 435 -10.55 12.02 -8.37
N PRO A 436 -11.37 12.72 -9.16
CA PRO A 436 -11.48 12.50 -10.61
C PRO A 436 -10.16 12.79 -11.35
N ASP A 437 -9.33 13.69 -10.83
CA ASP A 437 -8.08 14.12 -11.46
C ASP A 437 -6.84 13.33 -11.01
N HIS A 438 -7.01 12.26 -10.20
CA HIS A 438 -5.90 11.48 -9.63
C HIS A 438 -4.85 11.03 -10.66
N VAL A 439 -5.24 10.80 -11.92
CA VAL A 439 -4.32 10.41 -13.01
C VAL A 439 -3.29 11.49 -13.38
N ASN A 440 -3.55 12.74 -13.03
CA ASN A 440 -2.67 13.88 -13.28
C ASN A 440 -1.94 14.35 -12.01
N LEU A 441 -2.09 13.61 -10.91
CA LEU A 441 -1.49 13.93 -9.62
C LEU A 441 -0.43 12.88 -9.28
N ASP A 442 0.69 13.33 -8.73
CA ASP A 442 1.65 12.45 -8.07
C ASP A 442 1.18 12.23 -6.62
N ILE A 443 0.97 10.97 -6.25
CA ILE A 443 0.36 10.59 -4.97
C ILE A 443 1.39 9.87 -4.10
N THR A 444 1.64 10.43 -2.93
CA THR A 444 2.47 9.80 -1.89
C THR A 444 1.68 9.64 -0.60
N PHE A 445 2.03 8.62 0.20
CA PHE A 445 1.36 8.29 1.46
C PHE A 445 2.31 8.50 2.63
N HIS A 446 1.81 8.95 3.77
CA HIS A 446 2.57 9.39 4.94
C HIS A 446 1.85 9.01 6.23
N LEU A 447 2.60 8.87 7.32
CA LEU A 447 2.06 8.52 8.64
C LEU A 447 1.57 9.74 9.44
N SER A 448 1.83 10.96 8.98
CA SER A 448 1.39 12.18 9.63
C SER A 448 1.04 13.28 8.63
N GLU A 449 0.14 14.18 9.03
CA GLU A 449 -0.24 15.35 8.22
C GLU A 449 0.98 16.24 7.92
N SER A 450 1.85 16.44 8.92
CA SER A 450 3.07 17.25 8.77
C SER A 450 4.03 16.64 7.75
N ASP A 451 4.18 15.31 7.72
CA ASP A 451 5.00 14.63 6.73
C ASP A 451 4.41 14.79 5.32
N ALA A 452 3.08 14.65 5.17
CA ALA A 452 2.41 14.86 3.90
C ALA A 452 2.51 16.31 3.38
N GLU A 453 2.37 17.31 4.27
CA GLU A 453 2.51 18.73 3.92
C GLU A 453 3.93 19.09 3.45
N ASN A 454 4.95 18.42 4.00
CA ASN A 454 6.36 18.65 3.65
C ASN A 454 6.94 17.62 2.65
N ASN A 455 6.12 16.67 2.16
CA ASN A 455 6.56 15.52 1.36
C ASN A 455 7.75 14.75 1.98
N ALA A 456 7.71 14.55 3.29
CA ALA A 456 8.74 13.86 4.05
C ALA A 456 8.35 12.41 4.33
N ASN A 457 9.33 11.51 4.41
CA ASN A 457 9.16 10.11 4.84
C ASN A 457 7.99 9.35 4.16
N PRO A 458 7.89 9.33 2.81
CA PRO A 458 6.81 8.63 2.13
C PRO A 458 6.85 7.12 2.40
N GLN A 459 5.67 6.52 2.55
CA GLN A 459 5.47 5.09 2.77
C GLN A 459 5.41 4.33 1.44
N THR A 460 5.80 3.06 1.46
CA THR A 460 5.70 2.17 0.29
C THR A 460 4.24 1.82 0.03
N ALA A 461 3.67 2.37 -1.04
CA ALA A 461 2.24 2.23 -1.33
C ALA A 461 1.81 0.80 -1.71
N THR A 462 2.67 -0.02 -2.31
CA THR A 462 2.28 -1.32 -2.87
C THR A 462 2.22 -2.47 -1.86
N LEU A 463 2.77 -2.29 -0.66
CA LEU A 463 2.89 -3.29 0.40
C LEU A 463 2.81 -2.61 1.77
N PHE A 464 1.84 -1.72 1.96
CA PHE A 464 1.67 -1.03 3.23
C PHE A 464 0.90 -1.92 4.21
N ASN A 465 1.51 -2.29 5.34
CA ASN A 465 0.85 -3.12 6.34
C ASN A 465 0.15 -2.27 7.41
N ASN A 466 -1.11 -2.58 7.70
CA ASN A 466 -1.91 -1.81 8.66
C ASN A 466 -1.51 -2.01 10.15
N ASN A 467 -0.63 -2.98 10.46
CA ASN A 467 0.06 -3.05 11.75
C ASN A 467 0.95 -1.82 12.03
N ILE A 468 1.37 -1.10 10.97
CA ILE A 468 2.11 0.17 11.11
C ILE A 468 1.16 1.30 11.52
N ALA A 469 0.04 1.47 10.79
CA ALA A 469 -1.00 2.43 11.07
C ALA A 469 -2.30 2.10 10.31
N ASN A 470 -3.46 2.39 10.90
CA ASN A 470 -4.77 2.31 10.25
C ASN A 470 -5.26 3.67 9.71
N GLU A 471 -4.54 4.76 9.99
CA GLU A 471 -4.79 6.10 9.46
C GLU A 471 -3.55 6.56 8.69
N LEU A 472 -3.73 6.97 7.45
CA LEU A 472 -2.68 7.56 6.63
C LEU A 472 -3.09 8.91 6.09
N TYR A 473 -2.08 9.71 5.78
CA TYR A 473 -2.20 10.98 5.09
C TYR A 473 -1.64 10.81 3.69
N PHE A 474 -2.38 11.20 2.66
CA PHE A 474 -1.86 11.23 1.30
C PHE A 474 -1.61 12.68 0.89
N ARG A 475 -0.51 12.88 0.15
CA ARG A 475 -0.20 14.12 -0.56
C ARG A 475 -0.52 13.90 -2.03
N ALA A 476 -1.35 14.76 -2.59
CA ALA A 476 -1.66 14.79 -4.01
C ALA A 476 -1.02 16.03 -4.66
N GLU A 477 0.10 15.84 -5.34
CA GLU A 477 0.90 16.88 -5.98
C GLU A 477 0.48 17.05 -7.45
N GLY A 478 0.06 18.25 -7.84
CA GLY A 478 -0.21 18.60 -9.23
C GLY A 478 1.00 19.22 -9.93
N SER A 479 0.88 19.45 -11.24
CA SER A 479 1.89 20.16 -12.03
C SER A 479 1.36 21.51 -12.56
N GLY A 480 2.26 22.40 -12.96
CA GLY A 480 1.92 23.72 -13.48
C GLY A 480 1.31 24.65 -12.43
N GLU A 481 0.06 25.06 -12.66
CA GLU A 481 -0.73 25.95 -11.79
C GLU A 481 -1.11 25.31 -10.45
N TYR A 482 -1.01 23.99 -10.34
CA TYR A 482 -1.33 23.28 -9.12
C TYR A 482 -0.09 23.09 -8.24
N CYS A 483 -0.30 23.16 -6.93
CA CYS A 483 0.62 22.68 -5.91
C CYS A 483 0.10 21.35 -5.36
N HIS A 484 0.02 21.19 -4.05
CA HIS A 484 -0.44 19.96 -3.42
C HIS A 484 -1.69 20.15 -2.57
N SER A 485 -2.39 19.04 -2.35
CA SER A 485 -3.42 18.90 -1.32
C SER A 485 -3.10 17.71 -0.44
N VAL A 486 -3.39 17.83 0.86
CA VAL A 486 -3.26 16.74 1.82
C VAL A 486 -4.65 16.29 2.25
N GLY A 487 -4.87 14.98 2.22
CA GLY A 487 -6.07 14.34 2.74
C GLY A 487 -5.73 13.10 3.54
N ARG A 488 -6.75 12.47 4.12
CA ARG A 488 -6.66 11.29 4.95
C ARG A 488 -7.39 10.12 4.33
N LEU A 489 -6.89 8.93 4.63
CA LEU A 489 -7.58 7.67 4.38
C LEU A 489 -7.47 6.77 5.60
N PHE A 490 -8.44 5.89 5.75
CA PHE A 490 -8.50 4.90 6.82
C PHE A 490 -8.42 3.50 6.23
N LEU A 491 -7.68 2.62 6.88
CA LEU A 491 -7.63 1.20 6.57
C LEU A 491 -8.49 0.45 7.57
N ASP A 492 -9.38 -0.37 7.06
CA ASP A 492 -10.26 -1.23 7.84
C ASP A 492 -10.06 -2.67 7.39
N VAL A 493 -9.76 -3.55 8.33
CA VAL A 493 -9.42 -4.96 8.07
C VAL A 493 -10.36 -5.85 8.85
N THR A 494 -11.01 -6.76 8.15
CA THR A 494 -11.88 -7.78 8.73
C THR A 494 -11.21 -9.15 8.64
N THR A 495 -11.13 -9.86 9.75
CA THR A 495 -10.61 -11.24 9.83
C THR A 495 -11.71 -12.24 9.55
N THR A 496 -11.62 -12.94 8.44
CA THR A 496 -12.61 -13.97 8.05
C THR A 496 -11.99 -15.33 7.79
N SER A 497 -10.66 -15.44 7.74
CA SER A 497 -9.96 -16.68 7.43
C SER A 497 -9.47 -17.35 8.70
N LEU A 498 -9.74 -18.65 8.85
CA LEU A 498 -9.16 -19.46 9.94
C LEU A 498 -7.81 -20.05 9.51
N PRO A 499 -6.92 -20.38 10.46
CA PRO A 499 -5.71 -21.14 10.17
C PRO A 499 -6.03 -22.45 9.45
N GLN A 500 -5.16 -22.88 8.54
CA GLN A 500 -5.38 -24.08 7.73
C GLN A 500 -5.48 -25.37 8.57
N ASP A 501 -4.82 -25.40 9.73
CA ASP A 501 -4.82 -26.51 10.69
C ASP A 501 -5.95 -26.42 11.73
N TYR A 502 -6.73 -25.34 11.74
CA TYR A 502 -7.88 -25.21 12.62
C TYR A 502 -9.01 -26.14 12.17
N GLN A 503 -9.47 -26.99 13.09
CA GLN A 503 -10.57 -27.91 12.87
C GLN A 503 -11.36 -28.05 14.17
N PHE A 504 -12.68 -27.91 14.06
CA PHE A 504 -13.62 -28.22 15.14
C PHE A 504 -14.23 -29.59 14.87
N GLU A 505 -14.31 -30.44 15.88
CA GLU A 505 -14.86 -31.79 15.77
C GLU A 505 -16.16 -31.90 16.57
N LEU A 506 -17.20 -32.43 15.92
CA LEU A 506 -18.43 -32.87 16.57
C LEU A 506 -18.48 -34.39 16.52
N GLU A 507 -18.69 -35.01 17.68
CA GLU A 507 -18.77 -36.45 17.83
C GLU A 507 -20.18 -36.85 18.25
N SER A 508 -20.73 -37.90 17.62
CA SER A 508 -22.04 -38.44 17.98
C SER A 508 -22.07 -39.95 17.74
N CYS A 509 -22.92 -40.65 18.50
CA CYS A 509 -23.14 -42.07 18.28
C CYS A 509 -24.06 -42.31 17.09
N ASP A 510 -23.78 -43.40 16.38
CA ASP A 510 -24.69 -43.94 15.37
C ASP A 510 -26.06 -44.27 15.99
N GLN A 511 -27.14 -44.20 15.22
CA GLN A 511 -28.49 -44.43 15.74
C GLN A 511 -29.27 -45.46 14.93
N GLY A 512 -29.79 -46.48 15.62
CA GLY A 512 -30.65 -47.51 15.06
C GLY A 512 -29.90 -48.56 14.26
N VAL A 513 -29.39 -48.21 13.07
CA VAL A 513 -28.59 -49.11 12.22
C VAL A 513 -27.15 -48.64 12.28
N SER A 514 -26.20 -49.56 12.44
CA SER A 514 -24.78 -49.22 12.39
C SER A 514 -24.33 -48.94 10.93
N ASP A 515 -24.78 -47.85 10.33
CA ASP A 515 -24.46 -47.45 8.96
C ASP A 515 -23.51 -46.24 8.87
N GLY A 516 -23.09 -45.70 10.02
CA GLY A 516 -22.20 -44.57 10.14
C GLY A 516 -22.87 -43.23 9.88
N ILE A 517 -24.20 -43.14 9.94
CA ILE A 517 -24.98 -41.92 9.68
C ILE A 517 -25.80 -41.53 10.92
N THR A 518 -25.56 -40.32 11.43
CA THR A 518 -26.32 -39.76 12.56
C THR A 518 -26.57 -38.25 12.37
N SER A 519 -27.39 -37.64 13.22
CA SER A 519 -27.66 -36.20 13.19
C SER A 519 -26.75 -35.42 14.13
N PHE A 520 -26.26 -34.28 13.65
CA PHE A 520 -25.43 -33.33 14.39
C PHE A 520 -26.12 -31.97 14.54
N ASP A 521 -25.88 -31.33 15.69
CA ASP A 521 -26.20 -29.92 15.91
C ASP A 521 -24.94 -29.08 15.68
N MET A 522 -24.85 -28.45 14.51
CA MET A 522 -23.71 -27.64 14.10
C MET A 522 -23.76 -26.20 14.64
N GLU A 523 -24.77 -25.82 15.42
CA GLU A 523 -24.82 -24.50 16.06
C GLU A 523 -23.72 -24.35 17.13
N GLU A 524 -23.35 -25.45 17.79
CA GLU A 524 -22.21 -25.48 18.72
C GLU A 524 -20.89 -25.18 17.98
N ALA A 525 -20.68 -25.82 16.83
CA ALA A 525 -19.52 -25.55 15.98
C ALA A 525 -19.53 -24.09 15.50
N ALA A 526 -20.67 -23.56 15.08
CA ALA A 526 -20.78 -22.16 14.65
C ALA A 526 -20.34 -21.19 15.75
N ALA A 527 -20.83 -21.37 16.98
CA ALA A 527 -20.45 -20.53 18.12
C ALA A 527 -18.96 -20.66 18.49
N ALA A 528 -18.42 -21.88 18.48
CA ALA A 528 -17.02 -22.14 18.78
C ALA A 528 -16.08 -21.52 17.74
N ILE A 529 -16.43 -21.64 16.46
CA ILE A 529 -15.68 -21.04 15.34
C ILE A 529 -15.73 -19.52 15.44
N LEU A 530 -16.91 -18.93 15.65
CA LEU A 530 -17.07 -17.49 15.80
C LEU A 530 -16.23 -16.92 16.95
N SER A 531 -16.10 -17.68 18.04
CA SER A 531 -15.30 -17.27 19.21
C SER A 531 -13.78 -17.19 18.95
N GLN A 532 -13.28 -17.71 17.83
CA GLN A 532 -11.86 -17.58 17.46
C GLN A 532 -11.52 -16.18 16.94
N PHE A 533 -12.50 -15.45 16.42
CA PHE A 533 -12.28 -14.14 15.79
C PHE A 533 -12.25 -13.00 16.82
N PRO A 534 -11.48 -11.93 16.59
CA PRO A 534 -11.49 -10.73 17.42
C PRO A 534 -12.89 -10.12 17.60
N ASN A 535 -13.21 -9.71 18.84
CA ASN A 535 -14.48 -9.05 19.17
C ASN A 535 -14.66 -7.72 18.41
N GLY A 536 -15.88 -7.41 17.99
CA GLY A 536 -16.23 -6.13 17.35
C GLY A 536 -16.49 -6.19 15.84
N GLN A 537 -16.46 -7.40 15.26
CA GLN A 537 -16.83 -7.67 13.87
C GLN A 537 -18.24 -8.26 13.77
N ASP A 538 -18.92 -8.05 12.66
CA ASP A 538 -20.26 -8.58 12.39
C ASP A 538 -20.17 -9.83 11.49
N LEU A 539 -19.68 -10.94 12.05
CA LEU A 539 -19.41 -12.16 11.30
C LEU A 539 -20.57 -13.16 11.37
N SER A 540 -20.88 -13.82 10.25
CA SER A 540 -21.81 -14.94 10.17
C SER A 540 -21.12 -16.23 9.72
N ILE A 541 -21.60 -17.37 10.24
CA ILE A 541 -21.10 -18.70 9.91
C ILE A 541 -22.13 -19.45 9.05
N SER A 542 -21.65 -20.10 7.99
CA SER A 542 -22.47 -20.96 7.14
C SER A 542 -21.72 -22.23 6.73
N PHE A 543 -22.46 -23.31 6.51
CA PHE A 543 -21.92 -24.64 6.26
C PHE A 543 -22.31 -25.15 4.86
N TYR A 544 -21.40 -25.87 4.20
CA TYR A 544 -21.55 -26.36 2.83
C TYR A 544 -20.93 -27.75 2.68
N GLN A 545 -21.48 -28.52 1.72
CA GLN A 545 -20.98 -29.87 1.40
C GLN A 545 -19.72 -29.86 0.53
N ASN A 546 -19.45 -28.76 -0.18
CA ASN A 546 -18.30 -28.66 -1.09
C ASN A 546 -17.77 -27.22 -1.15
N GLU A 547 -16.54 -27.12 -1.65
CA GLU A 547 -15.78 -25.88 -1.75
C GLU A 547 -16.44 -24.84 -2.67
N ASP A 548 -16.83 -25.23 -3.89
CA ASP A 548 -17.42 -24.32 -4.88
C ASP A 548 -18.68 -23.64 -4.34
N ASP A 549 -19.52 -24.39 -3.64
CA ASP A 549 -20.76 -23.89 -3.04
C ASP A 549 -20.50 -22.90 -1.90
N ALA A 550 -19.46 -23.15 -1.09
CA ALA A 550 -19.02 -22.23 -0.04
C ALA A 550 -18.42 -20.93 -0.60
N TYR A 551 -17.61 -21.00 -1.66
CA TYR A 551 -17.04 -19.80 -2.31
C TYR A 551 -18.10 -18.95 -3.00
N LEU A 552 -19.06 -19.59 -3.68
CA LEU A 552 -20.11 -18.92 -4.44
C LEU A 552 -21.37 -18.61 -3.61
N ASN A 553 -21.35 -18.91 -2.31
CA ASN A 553 -22.47 -18.74 -1.39
C ASN A 553 -23.80 -19.30 -1.95
N ARG A 554 -23.77 -20.58 -2.35
CA ARG A 554 -24.95 -21.29 -2.90
C ARG A 554 -25.13 -22.63 -2.20
N ASN A 555 -26.34 -23.19 -2.21
CA ASN A 555 -26.66 -24.50 -1.60
C ASN A 555 -26.24 -24.64 -0.12
N LYS A 556 -26.32 -23.56 0.68
CA LYS A 556 -26.04 -23.57 2.12
C LYS A 556 -26.85 -24.68 2.84
N ILE A 557 -26.17 -25.42 3.72
CA ILE A 557 -26.82 -26.37 4.63
C ILE A 557 -27.71 -25.57 5.59
N SER A 558 -29.02 -25.72 5.44
CA SER A 558 -30.00 -24.90 6.16
C SER A 558 -30.51 -25.52 7.47
N ALA A 559 -30.45 -26.85 7.59
CA ALA A 559 -30.89 -27.59 8.79
C ALA A 559 -29.70 -27.87 9.70
N THR A 560 -29.05 -26.82 10.19
CA THR A 560 -27.79 -26.90 10.94
C THR A 560 -27.91 -27.60 12.29
N ASN A 561 -29.07 -27.52 12.93
CA ASN A 561 -29.35 -28.14 14.23
C ASN A 561 -29.73 -29.64 14.14
N THR A 562 -29.96 -30.16 12.93
CA THR A 562 -30.37 -31.56 12.70
C THR A 562 -29.72 -32.11 11.44
N HIS A 563 -28.50 -31.70 11.14
CA HIS A 563 -27.83 -32.10 9.90
C HIS A 563 -27.36 -33.55 10.02
N SER A 564 -27.78 -34.41 9.09
CA SER A 564 -27.21 -35.76 8.99
C SER A 564 -26.00 -35.78 8.07
N ASN A 565 -24.94 -36.44 8.52
CA ASN A 565 -23.78 -36.64 7.66
C ASN A 565 -24.15 -37.48 6.44
N THR A 566 -23.45 -37.28 5.33
CA THR A 566 -23.65 -37.99 4.05
C THR A 566 -22.57 -39.02 3.77
N THR A 567 -21.40 -38.88 4.41
CA THR A 567 -20.30 -39.83 4.34
C THR A 567 -20.26 -40.66 5.62
N PRO A 568 -20.39 -41.99 5.56
CA PRO A 568 -20.36 -42.86 6.74
C PRO A 568 -19.12 -42.66 7.60
N TYR A 569 -19.31 -42.66 8.92
CA TYR A 569 -18.30 -42.58 9.99
C TYR A 569 -17.55 -41.27 10.12
N SER A 570 -17.23 -40.59 9.02
CA SER A 570 -16.48 -39.34 9.05
C SER A 570 -16.80 -38.46 7.84
N GLU A 571 -17.16 -37.20 8.08
CA GLU A 571 -17.41 -36.20 7.04
C GLU A 571 -16.74 -34.87 7.38
N LEU A 572 -16.07 -34.28 6.38
CA LEU A 572 -15.58 -32.90 6.43
C LEU A 572 -16.61 -31.96 5.83
N VAL A 573 -16.99 -30.93 6.57
CA VAL A 573 -17.93 -29.89 6.15
C VAL A 573 -17.16 -28.59 5.92
N TYR A 574 -17.46 -27.91 4.81
CA TYR A 574 -16.89 -26.60 4.50
C TYR A 574 -17.60 -25.52 5.32
N VAL A 575 -16.81 -24.66 5.95
CA VAL A 575 -17.28 -23.51 6.71
C VAL A 575 -16.95 -22.25 5.92
N ARG A 576 -17.94 -21.38 5.75
CA ARG A 576 -17.77 -20.00 5.27
C ARG A 576 -18.03 -19.06 6.43
N VAL A 577 -17.04 -18.23 6.73
CA VAL A 577 -17.14 -17.10 7.66
C VAL A 577 -17.26 -15.86 6.79
N GLU A 578 -18.29 -15.04 6.99
CA GLU A 578 -18.56 -13.86 6.15
C GLU A 578 -18.82 -12.65 7.03
N ASP A 579 -18.31 -11.49 6.64
CA ASP A 579 -18.62 -10.22 7.30
C ASP A 579 -19.87 -9.59 6.68
N GLU A 580 -20.91 -9.47 7.50
CA GLU A 580 -22.21 -8.94 7.11
C GLU A 580 -22.18 -7.43 6.85
N GLN A 581 -21.17 -6.71 7.37
CA GLN A 581 -21.08 -5.26 7.22
C GLN A 581 -20.50 -4.87 5.85
N SER A 582 -19.39 -5.49 5.42
CA SER A 582 -18.81 -5.25 4.10
C SER A 582 -19.49 -6.06 2.99
N GLY A 583 -19.95 -7.28 3.30
CA GLY A 583 -20.45 -8.25 2.31
C GLY A 583 -19.41 -8.68 1.26
N THR A 584 -18.15 -8.24 1.41
CA THR A 584 -17.04 -8.54 0.48
C THR A 584 -15.98 -9.42 1.11
N CYS A 585 -15.92 -9.46 2.44
CA CYS A 585 -14.96 -10.29 3.17
C CYS A 585 -15.56 -11.61 3.60
N TYR A 586 -14.91 -12.69 3.18
CA TYR A 586 -15.24 -14.04 3.58
C TYR A 586 -14.02 -14.96 3.55
N GLY A 587 -13.99 -15.94 4.45
CA GLY A 587 -13.03 -17.05 4.43
C GLY A 587 -13.77 -18.37 4.27
N VAL A 588 -13.16 -19.31 3.54
CA VAL A 588 -13.72 -20.63 3.26
C VAL A 588 -12.67 -21.70 3.56
N GLY A 589 -13.05 -22.74 4.28
CA GLY A 589 -12.18 -23.90 4.51
C GLY A 589 -12.88 -25.08 5.16
N GLN A 590 -12.22 -26.24 5.17
CA GLN A 590 -12.72 -27.46 5.82
C GLN A 590 -12.43 -27.41 7.32
N HIS A 591 -13.25 -26.67 8.06
CA HIS A 591 -13.02 -26.41 9.48
C HIS A 591 -13.95 -27.18 10.42
N LEU A 592 -14.84 -28.03 9.90
CA LEU A 592 -15.74 -28.85 10.71
C LEU A 592 -15.61 -30.33 10.32
N LEU A 593 -15.28 -31.18 11.31
CA LEU A 593 -15.29 -32.63 11.22
C LEU A 593 -16.51 -33.18 11.95
N LEU A 594 -17.28 -34.02 11.27
CA LEU A 594 -18.34 -34.81 11.87
C LEU A 594 -17.85 -36.24 12.03
N THR A 595 -17.79 -36.74 13.26
CA THR A 595 -17.32 -38.10 13.58
C THR A 595 -18.47 -38.90 14.16
N VAL A 596 -18.77 -40.04 13.52
CA VAL A 596 -19.83 -40.97 13.96
C VAL A 596 -19.21 -42.20 14.59
N HIS A 597 -19.46 -42.38 15.88
CA HIS A 597 -19.02 -43.56 16.63
C HIS A 597 -20.01 -44.71 16.44
N PRO A 598 -19.56 -45.90 15.99
CA PRO A 598 -20.47 -47.02 15.76
C PRO A 598 -21.09 -47.52 17.07
N ILE A 599 -22.36 -47.94 17.00
CA ILE A 599 -23.01 -48.65 18.11
C ILE A 599 -22.44 -50.06 18.26
N PRO A 600 -22.32 -50.59 19.49
CA PRO A 600 -21.87 -51.95 19.72
C PRO A 600 -22.72 -53.01 19.00
N SER A 601 -22.05 -53.99 18.39
CA SER A 601 -22.66 -55.13 17.68
C SER A 601 -22.26 -56.44 18.37
N PHE A 602 -23.24 -57.24 18.77
CA PHE A 602 -23.04 -58.55 19.40
C PHE A 602 -24.29 -59.44 19.23
N GLN A 603 -24.16 -60.72 19.57
CA GLN A 603 -25.24 -61.72 19.49
C GLN A 603 -25.53 -62.33 20.87
N MET A 604 -26.78 -62.79 21.05
CA MET A 604 -27.26 -63.43 22.27
C MET A 604 -28.07 -64.68 21.94
N GLU A 605 -27.81 -65.77 22.65
CA GLU A 605 -28.60 -66.99 22.54
C GLU A 605 -30.00 -66.75 23.15
N GLN A 606 -31.04 -67.10 22.39
CA GLN A 606 -32.41 -66.66 22.70
C GLN A 606 -33.07 -67.46 23.83
N ASN A 607 -32.61 -68.68 24.08
CA ASN A 607 -33.21 -69.58 25.06
C ASN A 607 -32.12 -70.24 25.88
N HIS A 608 -32.19 -70.07 27.20
CA HIS A 608 -31.33 -70.74 28.16
C HIS A 608 -32.16 -71.59 29.11
N ILE A 609 -31.56 -72.68 29.60
CA ILE A 609 -32.22 -73.61 30.52
C ILE A 609 -31.35 -73.79 31.75
N PHE A 610 -31.97 -73.75 32.93
CA PHE A 610 -31.34 -74.19 34.18
C PHE A 610 -32.19 -75.25 34.87
N CYS A 611 -31.53 -76.15 35.61
CA CYS A 611 -32.25 -77.17 36.37
C CYS A 611 -32.84 -76.60 37.66
N THR A 612 -34.01 -77.10 38.09
CA THR A 612 -34.69 -76.69 39.33
C THR A 612 -33.73 -76.62 40.52
N GLY A 613 -33.69 -75.46 41.18
CA GLY A 613 -32.79 -75.17 42.29
C GLY A 613 -31.34 -74.81 41.91
N GLY A 614 -31.04 -74.70 40.62
CA GLY A 614 -29.75 -74.29 40.06
C GLY A 614 -29.75 -72.91 39.43
N SER A 615 -28.79 -72.67 38.54
CA SER A 615 -28.63 -71.43 37.77
C SER A 615 -27.95 -71.71 36.43
N VAL A 616 -28.10 -70.80 35.47
CA VAL A 616 -27.38 -70.81 34.18
C VAL A 616 -26.49 -69.57 34.06
N THR A 617 -25.27 -69.75 33.56
CA THR A 617 -24.40 -68.64 33.15
C THR A 617 -24.71 -68.31 31.71
N VAL A 618 -25.02 -67.04 31.44
CA VAL A 618 -25.32 -66.54 30.10
C VAL A 618 -24.30 -65.46 29.74
N GLN A 619 -23.90 -65.40 28.47
CA GLN A 619 -22.89 -64.46 27.97
C GLN A 619 -23.17 -64.12 26.50
N PRO A 620 -22.94 -62.87 26.06
CA PRO A 620 -22.98 -62.50 24.66
C PRO A 620 -21.82 -63.13 23.88
N PHE A 621 -21.96 -63.23 22.57
CA PHE A 621 -20.92 -63.74 21.68
C PHE A 621 -20.89 -62.96 20.37
N GLY A 622 -19.81 -63.11 19.59
CA GLY A 622 -19.67 -62.43 18.30
C GLY A 622 -19.62 -60.90 18.42
N ALA A 623 -19.08 -60.37 19.51
CA ALA A 623 -18.87 -58.94 19.68
C ALA A 623 -17.75 -58.43 18.75
N ASP A 624 -17.98 -57.31 18.08
CA ASP A 624 -17.02 -56.70 17.14
C ASP A 624 -15.97 -55.81 17.85
N GLY A 625 -16.03 -55.69 19.18
CA GLY A 625 -15.10 -54.92 20.00
C GLY A 625 -15.18 -55.27 21.48
N ASP A 626 -14.34 -54.61 22.28
CA ASP A 626 -14.40 -54.70 23.74
C ASP A 626 -15.48 -53.73 24.24
N TYR A 627 -16.55 -54.27 24.80
CA TYR A 627 -17.70 -53.50 25.29
C TYR A 627 -17.92 -53.74 26.78
N GLU A 628 -18.41 -52.71 27.46
CA GLU A 628 -19.05 -52.88 28.77
C GLU A 628 -20.49 -53.35 28.56
N TYR A 629 -21.04 -54.15 29.48
CA TYR A 629 -22.39 -54.68 29.35
C TYR A 629 -23.25 -54.25 30.54
N GLU A 630 -24.54 -54.10 30.31
CA GLU A 630 -25.54 -53.90 31.35
C GLU A 630 -26.66 -54.91 31.17
N TRP A 631 -26.89 -55.72 32.21
CA TRP A 631 -27.91 -56.77 32.20
C TRP A 631 -29.11 -56.33 33.02
N TYR A 632 -30.32 -56.61 32.54
CA TYR A 632 -31.55 -56.25 33.22
C TYR A 632 -32.53 -57.43 33.30
N ASP A 633 -33.26 -57.51 34.41
CA ASP A 633 -34.41 -58.42 34.56
C ASP A 633 -35.66 -57.92 33.83
N ALA A 634 -36.74 -58.72 33.87
CA ALA A 634 -38.04 -58.39 33.29
C ALA A 634 -38.67 -57.09 33.82
N ASN A 635 -38.28 -56.63 35.02
CA ASN A 635 -38.76 -55.37 35.62
C ASN A 635 -37.85 -54.18 35.29
N GLY A 636 -36.79 -54.39 34.51
CA GLY A 636 -35.78 -53.40 34.17
C GLY A 636 -34.82 -53.08 35.31
N GLN A 637 -34.67 -53.96 36.31
CA GLN A 637 -33.66 -53.82 37.35
C GLN A 637 -32.30 -54.35 36.86
N PRO A 638 -31.20 -53.62 37.11
CA PRO A 638 -29.87 -54.09 36.73
C PRO A 638 -29.47 -55.31 37.56
N ILE A 639 -28.94 -56.35 36.90
CA ILE A 639 -28.56 -57.63 37.52
C ILE A 639 -27.09 -58.00 37.30
N GLY A 640 -26.33 -57.23 36.53
CA GLY A 640 -24.91 -57.44 36.30
C GLY A 640 -24.34 -56.44 35.30
N ASN A 641 -23.01 -56.35 35.26
CA ASN A 641 -22.27 -55.49 34.33
C ASN A 641 -21.02 -56.14 33.70
N ASP A 642 -20.76 -57.42 34.00
CA ASP A 642 -19.67 -58.17 33.38
C ASP A 642 -20.07 -58.68 31.99
N ASN A 643 -19.13 -59.26 31.23
CA ASN A 643 -19.41 -59.95 29.97
C ASN A 643 -20.11 -61.31 30.14
N PHE A 644 -20.66 -61.60 31.33
CA PHE A 644 -21.56 -62.71 31.61
C PHE A 644 -22.45 -62.34 32.80
N THR A 645 -23.57 -63.05 32.98
CA THR A 645 -24.36 -62.99 34.20
C THR A 645 -24.88 -64.39 34.59
N ILE A 646 -25.25 -64.56 35.85
CA ILE A 646 -25.75 -65.83 36.40
C ILE A 646 -27.22 -65.65 36.76
N ILE A 647 -28.10 -66.43 36.13
CA ILE A 647 -29.55 -66.34 36.29
C ILE A 647 -30.06 -67.61 36.97
N SER A 648 -30.87 -67.43 38.02
CA SER A 648 -31.46 -68.53 38.83
C SER A 648 -32.98 -68.47 38.89
N GLN A 649 -33.60 -67.56 38.12
CA GLN A 649 -35.05 -67.43 38.01
C GLN A 649 -35.42 -67.49 36.54
N GLN A 650 -36.51 -68.19 36.23
CA GLN A 650 -37.06 -68.17 34.88
C GLN A 650 -37.67 -66.80 34.57
N GLY A 651 -37.56 -66.36 33.32
CA GLY A 651 -38.12 -65.10 32.86
C GLY A 651 -37.41 -64.53 31.64
N SER A 652 -37.88 -63.34 31.25
CA SER A 652 -37.32 -62.55 30.16
C SER A 652 -36.25 -61.59 30.69
N TYR A 653 -35.12 -61.52 30.00
CA TYR A 653 -33.99 -60.69 30.35
C TYR A 653 -33.55 -59.88 29.14
N ARG A 654 -32.90 -58.75 29.39
CA ARG A 654 -32.29 -57.93 28.34
C ARG A 654 -30.85 -57.56 28.66
N ILE A 655 -30.07 -57.34 27.61
CA ILE A 655 -28.67 -56.93 27.69
C ILE A 655 -28.44 -55.73 26.76
N VAL A 656 -27.66 -54.76 27.23
CA VAL A 656 -27.19 -53.59 26.47
C VAL A 656 -25.66 -53.61 26.50
N ALA A 657 -25.01 -53.34 25.37
CA ALA A 657 -23.56 -53.14 25.30
C ALA A 657 -23.23 -51.65 25.13
N ILE A 658 -22.12 -51.20 25.71
CA ILE A 658 -21.66 -49.81 25.71
C ILE A 658 -20.21 -49.77 25.21
N SER A 659 -19.94 -48.94 24.18
CA SER A 659 -18.59 -48.74 23.62
C SER A 659 -17.72 -47.80 24.48
N GLU A 660 -16.42 -47.73 24.18
CA GLU A 660 -15.49 -46.79 24.85
C GLU A 660 -15.88 -45.31 24.68
N HIS A 661 -16.58 -44.98 23.58
CA HIS A 661 -17.10 -43.64 23.29
C HIS A 661 -18.51 -43.41 23.88
N GLY A 662 -19.02 -44.35 24.70
CA GLY A 662 -20.32 -44.24 25.37
C GLY A 662 -21.53 -44.57 24.49
N CYS A 663 -21.33 -45.16 23.30
CA CYS A 663 -22.44 -45.55 22.44
C CYS A 663 -23.08 -46.84 22.94
N ALA A 664 -24.39 -46.80 23.19
CA ALA A 664 -25.16 -47.94 23.65
C ALA A 664 -25.81 -48.68 22.48
N SER A 665 -25.79 -50.01 22.51
CA SER A 665 -26.56 -50.83 21.58
C SER A 665 -28.07 -50.74 21.87
N GLU A 666 -28.89 -51.15 20.90
CA GLU A 666 -30.28 -51.49 21.21
C GLU A 666 -30.34 -52.67 22.20
N PRO A 667 -31.31 -52.69 23.15
CA PRO A 667 -31.44 -53.79 24.09
C PRO A 667 -31.81 -55.12 23.39
N LEU A 668 -30.97 -56.15 23.52
CA LEU A 668 -31.30 -57.50 23.06
C LEU A 668 -32.00 -58.30 24.17
N SER A 669 -33.13 -58.94 23.84
CA SER A 669 -33.89 -59.75 24.78
C SER A 669 -33.62 -61.25 24.58
N PHE A 670 -33.71 -62.04 25.65
CA PHE A 670 -33.61 -63.49 25.67
C PHE A 670 -34.42 -64.10 26.82
N GLU A 671 -34.76 -65.38 26.72
CA GLU A 671 -35.57 -66.10 27.71
C GLU A 671 -34.74 -67.14 28.47
N VAL A 672 -35.04 -67.28 29.76
CA VAL A 672 -34.49 -68.31 30.63
C VAL A 672 -35.64 -69.17 31.15
N HIS A 673 -35.56 -70.48 30.93
CA HIS A 673 -36.56 -71.46 31.35
C HIS A 673 -36.02 -72.40 32.42
N GLU A 674 -36.86 -72.73 33.39
CA GLU A 674 -36.56 -73.75 34.40
C GLU A 674 -36.97 -75.13 33.90
N SER A 675 -36.08 -76.12 33.98
CA SER A 675 -36.36 -77.54 33.69
C SER A 675 -36.13 -78.39 34.94
N GLY A 676 -36.92 -79.44 35.16
CA GLY A 676 -36.86 -80.24 36.39
C GLY A 676 -37.05 -81.73 36.15
N PRO A 677 -36.63 -82.60 37.10
CA PRO A 677 -36.81 -84.03 36.99
C PRO A 677 -38.31 -84.39 36.88
N PRO A 678 -38.66 -85.46 36.16
CA PRO A 678 -40.04 -85.92 36.12
C PRO A 678 -40.49 -86.45 37.49
N ASN A 679 -41.79 -86.45 37.73
CA ASN A 679 -42.46 -87.05 38.87
C ASN A 679 -43.41 -88.14 38.35
N LEU A 680 -42.90 -89.37 38.31
CA LEU A 680 -43.63 -90.52 37.81
C LEU A 680 -44.35 -91.23 38.95
N SER A 681 -45.67 -91.35 38.83
CA SER A 681 -46.50 -91.99 39.86
C SER A 681 -47.58 -92.87 39.22
N PRO A 682 -48.16 -93.86 39.93
CA PRO A 682 -49.11 -94.80 39.35
C PRO A 682 -50.28 -94.14 38.61
N GLN A 683 -50.78 -93.01 39.11
CA GLN A 683 -51.87 -92.25 38.49
C GLN A 683 -51.58 -91.73 37.07
N TYR A 684 -50.31 -91.67 36.67
CA TYR A 684 -49.89 -91.24 35.33
C TYR A 684 -49.57 -92.42 34.40
N VAL A 685 -49.83 -93.65 34.83
CA VAL A 685 -49.58 -94.83 34.00
C VAL A 685 -50.87 -95.64 33.86
N SER A 686 -51.28 -95.86 32.62
CA SER A 686 -52.37 -96.78 32.27
C SER A 686 -51.77 -98.09 31.76
N VAL A 687 -52.30 -99.21 32.24
CA VAL A 687 -51.98 -100.54 31.72
C VAL A 687 -53.25 -101.18 31.21
N GLU A 688 -53.27 -101.50 29.92
CA GLU A 688 -54.34 -102.26 29.29
C GLU A 688 -53.77 -103.62 28.87
N ASP A 689 -54.33 -104.72 29.38
CA ASP A 689 -53.90 -106.07 29.01
C ASP A 689 -55.10 -107.00 28.78
N ASP A 690 -54.94 -107.95 27.86
CA ASP A 690 -55.97 -108.94 27.51
C ASP A 690 -55.66 -110.35 28.08
N GLY A 691 -54.59 -110.45 28.87
CA GLY A 691 -54.07 -111.69 29.45
C GLY A 691 -53.09 -112.46 28.55
N GLU A 692 -52.89 -112.04 27.29
CA GLU A 692 -51.86 -112.57 26.39
C GLU A 692 -50.79 -111.53 26.06
N THR A 693 -51.18 -110.27 25.85
CA THR A 693 -50.28 -109.13 25.72
C THR A 693 -50.85 -107.91 26.45
N GLY A 694 -50.04 -106.87 26.63
CA GLY A 694 -50.48 -105.60 27.18
C GLY A 694 -49.81 -104.38 26.56
N THR A 695 -50.41 -103.23 26.85
CA THR A 695 -49.93 -101.90 26.48
C THR A 695 -49.78 -101.06 27.74
N ILE A 696 -48.59 -100.51 27.96
CA ILE A 696 -48.29 -99.53 29.01
C ILE A 696 -48.29 -98.15 28.36
N THR A 697 -49.12 -97.24 28.85
CA THR A 697 -49.23 -95.86 28.36
C THR A 697 -48.98 -94.86 29.48
N ILE A 698 -48.09 -93.90 29.24
CA ILE A 698 -47.87 -92.77 30.14
C ILE A 698 -48.80 -91.63 29.77
N LEU A 699 -49.64 -91.26 30.73
CA LEU A 699 -50.53 -90.11 30.66
C LEU A 699 -49.72 -88.83 30.97
N HIS A 700 -48.88 -88.41 30.01
CA HIS A 700 -47.94 -87.29 30.18
C HIS A 700 -48.44 -85.95 29.61
N GLN A 701 -49.71 -85.87 29.20
CA GLN A 701 -50.28 -84.64 28.66
C GLN A 701 -50.34 -83.53 29.74
N ASN A 702 -50.17 -82.27 29.35
CA ASN A 702 -50.33 -81.07 30.21
C ASN A 702 -49.30 -80.90 31.35
N GLY A 703 -48.01 -81.21 31.15
CA GLY A 703 -46.95 -80.89 32.13
C GLY A 703 -47.10 -81.58 33.48
N GLN A 704 -47.90 -82.66 33.52
CA GLN A 704 -48.27 -83.37 34.74
C GLN A 704 -47.08 -84.09 35.41
N LEU A 705 -46.03 -84.36 34.64
CA LEU A 705 -44.80 -84.99 35.12
C LEU A 705 -43.79 -83.98 35.67
N GLY A 706 -43.93 -82.67 35.45
CA GLY A 706 -42.99 -81.66 35.94
C GLY A 706 -42.71 -80.54 34.94
N LEU A 707 -41.71 -79.70 35.23
CA LEU A 707 -41.34 -78.50 34.44
C LEU A 707 -40.45 -78.81 33.22
N GLY A 708 -40.00 -80.06 33.07
CA GLY A 708 -39.11 -80.49 31.99
C GLY A 708 -39.85 -81.05 30.77
N THR A 709 -39.07 -81.46 29.76
CA THR A 709 -39.57 -82.17 28.58
C THR A 709 -38.99 -83.58 28.61
N TYR A 710 -39.85 -84.60 28.63
CA TYR A 710 -39.44 -85.95 29.01
C TYR A 710 -39.43 -86.92 27.83
N VAL A 711 -38.47 -87.84 27.86
CA VAL A 711 -38.42 -89.03 27.01
C VAL A 711 -38.54 -90.28 27.87
N PHE A 712 -39.11 -91.34 27.30
CA PHE A 712 -39.53 -92.53 28.03
C PHE A 712 -38.87 -93.80 27.50
N SER A 713 -38.51 -94.73 28.39
CA SER A 713 -37.96 -96.04 28.02
C SER A 713 -38.45 -97.15 28.96
N LEU A 714 -38.36 -98.39 28.51
CA LEU A 714 -38.77 -99.58 29.26
C LEU A 714 -37.56 -100.46 29.60
N ASP A 715 -37.53 -101.03 30.81
CA ASP A 715 -36.55 -101.97 31.37
C ASP A 715 -35.07 -101.52 31.37
N GLY A 716 -34.82 -100.28 30.99
CA GLY A 716 -33.51 -99.65 31.13
C GLY A 716 -33.62 -98.12 31.07
N PRO A 717 -32.83 -97.39 31.88
CA PRO A 717 -32.83 -95.93 31.88
C PRO A 717 -32.33 -95.32 30.56
N PHE A 718 -31.67 -96.12 29.72
CA PHE A 718 -31.21 -95.75 28.38
C PHE A 718 -31.58 -96.81 27.34
N GLY A 719 -32.74 -97.47 27.53
CA GLY A 719 -33.31 -98.36 26.51
C GLY A 719 -33.75 -97.58 25.26
N ASP A 720 -34.59 -98.19 24.43
CA ASP A 720 -35.18 -97.51 23.27
C ASP A 720 -36.06 -96.34 23.74
N MET A 721 -35.49 -95.14 23.75
CA MET A 721 -36.14 -93.93 24.23
C MET A 721 -37.13 -93.41 23.18
N GLN A 722 -38.32 -93.01 23.64
CA GLN A 722 -39.38 -92.46 22.80
C GLN A 722 -40.15 -91.35 23.52
N SER A 723 -40.72 -90.41 22.77
CA SER A 723 -41.49 -89.27 23.31
C SER A 723 -42.96 -89.60 23.60
N GLU A 724 -43.56 -90.56 22.89
CA GLU A 724 -45.00 -90.81 22.98
C GLU A 724 -45.43 -91.53 24.27
N GLY A 725 -44.49 -92.20 24.94
CA GLY A 725 -44.76 -92.89 26.21
C GLY A 725 -45.72 -94.09 26.08
N VAL A 726 -45.80 -94.73 24.90
CA VAL A 726 -46.66 -95.90 24.65
C VAL A 726 -45.81 -97.13 24.32
N PHE A 727 -45.93 -98.18 25.11
CA PHE A 727 -45.23 -99.46 24.93
C PHE A 727 -46.26 -100.56 24.73
N ALA A 728 -46.44 -101.02 23.48
CA ALA A 728 -47.42 -102.02 23.10
C ALA A 728 -46.78 -103.41 22.90
N ASP A 729 -47.63 -104.43 22.71
CA ASP A 729 -47.24 -105.83 22.44
C ASP A 729 -46.32 -106.45 23.51
N LEU A 730 -46.50 -106.04 24.77
CA LEU A 730 -45.72 -106.53 25.90
C LEU A 730 -46.23 -107.88 26.38
N GLU A 731 -45.34 -108.85 26.59
CA GLU A 731 -45.69 -110.14 27.21
C GLU A 731 -46.05 -109.95 28.70
N PRO A 732 -46.87 -110.84 29.29
CA PRO A 732 -47.19 -110.75 30.72
C PRO A 732 -45.96 -110.83 31.60
N GLY A 733 -45.77 -109.82 32.46
CA GLY A 733 -44.53 -109.63 33.19
C GLY A 733 -44.47 -108.33 33.97
N LEU A 734 -43.38 -108.15 34.72
CA LEU A 734 -43.06 -106.89 35.39
C LEU A 734 -42.04 -106.12 34.56
N TYR A 735 -42.34 -104.85 34.33
CA TYR A 735 -41.54 -103.91 33.58
C TYR A 735 -41.13 -102.73 34.46
N THR A 736 -40.01 -102.08 34.14
CA THR A 736 -39.59 -100.82 34.76
C THR A 736 -39.68 -99.69 33.73
N LEU A 737 -40.56 -98.74 33.97
CA LEU A 737 -40.77 -97.59 33.12
C LEU A 737 -39.92 -96.41 33.62
N TYR A 738 -39.17 -95.79 32.71
CA TYR A 738 -38.33 -94.63 32.99
C TYR A 738 -38.87 -93.39 32.27
N ALA A 739 -38.81 -92.24 32.93
CA ALA A 739 -38.87 -90.93 32.28
C ALA A 739 -37.59 -90.14 32.59
N THR A 740 -37.03 -89.52 31.56
CA THR A 740 -35.79 -88.75 31.64
C THR A 740 -36.00 -87.39 31.02
N ASP A 741 -35.56 -86.32 31.70
CA ASP A 741 -35.59 -84.97 31.15
C ASP A 741 -34.57 -84.83 30.00
N ILE A 742 -35.02 -84.32 28.85
CA ILE A 742 -34.20 -84.14 27.65
C ILE A 742 -33.08 -83.10 27.86
N ASN A 743 -33.30 -82.16 28.78
CA ASN A 743 -32.32 -81.13 29.13
C ASN A 743 -31.34 -81.61 30.23
N GLY A 744 -31.44 -82.87 30.65
CA GLY A 744 -30.51 -83.50 31.59
C GLY A 744 -30.77 -83.18 33.06
N CYS A 745 -31.92 -82.62 33.42
CA CYS A 745 -32.24 -82.22 34.80
C CYS A 745 -32.72 -83.35 35.72
N GLY A 746 -32.61 -84.61 35.27
CA GLY A 746 -32.84 -85.80 36.07
C GLY A 746 -33.78 -86.81 35.41
N SER A 747 -34.01 -87.93 36.10
CA SER A 747 -34.91 -88.99 35.68
C SER A 747 -35.64 -89.61 36.87
N ASP A 748 -36.76 -90.26 36.60
CA ASP A 748 -37.57 -90.99 37.58
C ASP A 748 -38.04 -92.33 36.99
N MET A 749 -38.38 -93.29 37.84
CA MET A 749 -38.77 -94.63 37.40
C MET A 749 -39.90 -95.25 38.24
N ILE A 750 -40.75 -96.05 37.60
CA ILE A 750 -41.79 -96.82 38.27
C ILE A 750 -41.82 -98.26 37.76
N LYS A 751 -42.18 -99.21 38.64
CA LYS A 751 -42.45 -100.60 38.24
C LYS A 751 -43.92 -100.76 37.85
N VAL A 752 -44.16 -101.35 36.69
CA VAL A 752 -45.48 -101.52 36.07
C VAL A 752 -45.63 -102.97 35.62
N GLY A 753 -46.82 -103.54 35.78
CA GLY A 753 -47.05 -104.96 35.53
C GLY A 753 -48.13 -105.20 34.47
N VAL A 754 -47.80 -105.99 33.45
CA VAL A 754 -48.76 -106.50 32.46
C VAL A 754 -49.26 -107.84 32.96
N THR A 755 -50.52 -107.90 33.39
CA THR A 755 -51.01 -109.09 34.08
C THR A 755 -51.29 -110.25 33.12
N GLY A 756 -50.97 -111.47 33.52
CA GLY A 756 -51.31 -112.64 32.72
C GLY A 756 -51.12 -113.95 33.45
N VAL A 757 -51.80 -114.98 32.96
CA VAL A 757 -51.78 -116.32 33.54
C VAL A 757 -51.24 -117.29 32.49
N PRO A 758 -50.16 -118.05 32.78
CA PRO A 758 -49.62 -119.01 31.83
C PRO A 758 -50.68 -119.97 31.31
N LYS A 759 -50.76 -120.14 29.98
CA LYS A 759 -51.78 -121.00 29.33
C LYS A 759 -51.63 -122.48 29.67
N PHE A 760 -50.47 -122.91 30.13
CA PHE A 760 -50.25 -124.27 30.63
C PHE A 760 -49.12 -124.31 31.66
N PHE A 761 -49.09 -125.36 32.45
CA PHE A 761 -47.96 -125.70 33.31
C PHE A 761 -47.82 -127.23 33.42
N THR A 762 -46.63 -127.72 33.71
CA THR A 762 -46.21 -129.13 33.69
C THR A 762 -45.54 -129.50 35.01
N PRO A 763 -46.29 -129.88 36.07
CA PRO A 763 -45.73 -130.23 37.37
C PRO A 763 -45.03 -131.61 37.36
N ASN A 764 -43.92 -131.73 36.63
CA ASN A 764 -43.14 -132.97 36.44
C ASN A 764 -41.79 -132.95 37.23
N ASN A 765 -41.52 -131.85 37.93
CA ASN A 765 -40.36 -131.60 38.79
C ASN A 765 -39.03 -131.48 38.01
N ASP A 766 -39.05 -130.95 36.78
CA ASP A 766 -37.87 -130.63 35.97
C ASP A 766 -37.36 -129.18 36.15
N ASN A 767 -38.02 -128.41 37.01
CA ASN A 767 -37.86 -126.98 37.30
C ASN A 767 -38.32 -126.04 36.17
N VAL A 768 -39.03 -126.54 35.17
CA VAL A 768 -39.57 -125.76 34.04
C VAL A 768 -41.09 -125.87 34.02
N ASN A 769 -41.77 -124.73 34.19
CA ASN A 769 -43.24 -124.66 34.23
C ASN A 769 -43.88 -125.60 35.28
N ASP A 770 -43.18 -125.94 36.35
CA ASP A 770 -43.69 -126.84 37.40
C ASP A 770 -44.81 -126.24 38.26
N GLN A 771 -44.93 -124.92 38.25
CA GLN A 771 -45.90 -124.20 39.04
C GLN A 771 -46.60 -123.15 38.18
N LEU A 772 -47.91 -123.02 38.37
CA LEU A 772 -48.68 -121.93 37.82
C LEU A 772 -48.50 -120.70 38.72
N LYS A 773 -47.89 -119.65 38.18
CA LYS A 773 -47.74 -118.34 38.82
C LYS A 773 -48.39 -117.27 37.97
N VAL A 774 -49.13 -116.35 38.58
CA VAL A 774 -49.64 -115.16 37.89
C VAL A 774 -48.48 -114.20 37.64
N LEU A 775 -48.39 -113.67 36.42
CA LEU A 775 -47.37 -112.72 35.99
C LEU A 775 -47.93 -111.30 36.04
N GLY A 776 -47.04 -110.33 36.27
CA GLY A 776 -47.34 -108.90 36.17
C GLY A 776 -48.25 -108.30 37.24
N VAL A 777 -48.42 -108.94 38.39
CA VAL A 777 -49.11 -108.35 39.55
C VAL A 777 -48.07 -107.78 40.51
N THR A 778 -48.23 -106.51 40.90
CA THR A 778 -47.24 -105.77 41.70
C THR A 778 -47.91 -104.90 42.77
N GLU A 779 -47.25 -104.68 43.90
CA GLU A 779 -47.78 -103.91 45.03
C GLU A 779 -47.92 -102.41 44.72
N GLU A 780 -47.21 -101.91 43.71
CA GLU A 780 -47.27 -100.52 43.23
C GLU A 780 -48.62 -100.18 42.56
N PHE A 781 -49.34 -101.19 42.03
CA PHE A 781 -50.62 -101.01 41.34
C PHE A 781 -51.79 -101.74 42.02
N TYR A 782 -51.54 -102.76 42.83
CA TYR A 782 -52.57 -103.57 43.48
C TYR A 782 -52.31 -103.73 44.98
N GLN A 783 -53.33 -103.50 45.81
CA GLN A 783 -53.25 -103.65 47.27
C GLN A 783 -53.54 -105.06 47.75
N SER A 784 -54.34 -105.82 47.01
CA SER A 784 -54.67 -107.22 47.34
C SER A 784 -55.18 -107.97 46.11
N GLY A 785 -55.10 -109.29 46.12
CA GLY A 785 -55.68 -110.11 45.08
C GLY A 785 -56.02 -111.52 45.54
N ALA A 786 -56.88 -112.19 44.78
CA ALA A 786 -57.23 -113.60 44.97
C ALA A 786 -57.28 -114.32 43.61
N PHE A 787 -56.57 -115.43 43.52
CA PHE A 787 -56.51 -116.30 42.37
C PHE A 787 -57.20 -117.63 42.67
N TYR A 788 -58.41 -117.80 42.15
CA TYR A 788 -59.24 -118.99 42.35
C TYR A 788 -59.11 -119.94 41.16
N ILE A 789 -58.93 -121.24 41.44
CA ILE A 789 -58.75 -122.29 40.42
C ILE A 789 -59.88 -123.31 40.56
N TYR A 790 -60.52 -123.68 39.45
CA TYR A 790 -61.70 -124.54 39.39
C TYR A 790 -61.51 -125.71 38.41
N ASP A 791 -62.17 -126.83 38.69
CA ASP A 791 -62.31 -127.92 37.71
C ASP A 791 -63.40 -127.61 36.67
N ARG A 792 -63.53 -128.49 35.66
CA ARG A 792 -64.53 -128.40 34.59
C ARG A 792 -66.00 -128.41 35.03
N TYR A 793 -66.28 -128.75 36.28
CA TYR A 793 -67.62 -128.80 36.86
C TYR A 793 -67.88 -127.61 37.81
N GLY A 794 -66.92 -126.68 37.93
CA GLY A 794 -67.02 -125.49 38.77
C GLY A 794 -66.65 -125.74 40.24
N LYS A 795 -66.01 -126.87 40.58
CA LYS A 795 -65.52 -127.11 41.94
C LYS A 795 -64.23 -126.31 42.17
N LEU A 796 -64.19 -125.50 43.24
CA LEU A 796 -62.99 -124.79 43.68
C LEU A 796 -61.92 -125.79 44.16
N LEU A 797 -60.72 -125.68 43.60
CA LEU A 797 -59.57 -126.54 43.86
C LEU A 797 -58.52 -125.82 44.70
N ALA A 798 -58.24 -124.56 44.40
CA ALA A 798 -57.26 -123.77 45.14
C ALA A 798 -57.64 -122.29 45.10
N GLN A 799 -57.30 -121.60 46.18
CA GLN A 799 -57.23 -120.14 46.25
C GLN A 799 -55.78 -119.78 46.57
N ARG A 800 -55.21 -118.86 45.80
CA ARG A 800 -53.83 -118.40 45.97
C ARG A 800 -53.77 -116.88 45.97
N ASP A 801 -52.78 -116.33 46.64
CA ASP A 801 -52.40 -114.94 46.45
C ASP A 801 -51.67 -114.79 45.10
N PRO A 802 -52.21 -114.04 44.11
CA PRO A 802 -51.59 -113.91 42.79
C PRO A 802 -50.23 -113.20 42.82
N MET A 803 -49.87 -112.50 43.91
CA MET A 803 -48.63 -111.72 44.00
C MET A 803 -47.44 -112.56 44.44
N VAL A 804 -47.66 -113.51 45.36
CA VAL A 804 -46.58 -114.25 46.02
C VAL A 804 -46.71 -115.77 45.94
N GLU A 805 -47.92 -116.30 45.74
CA GLU A 805 -48.15 -117.73 45.74
C GLU A 805 -48.25 -118.31 44.32
N SER A 806 -47.92 -119.60 44.22
CA SER A 806 -48.05 -120.39 43.01
C SER A 806 -48.88 -121.65 43.28
N TRP A 807 -49.32 -122.32 42.21
CA TRP A 807 -50.04 -123.58 42.30
C TRP A 807 -49.29 -124.71 41.62
N ASN A 808 -49.06 -125.80 42.35
CA ASN A 808 -48.30 -126.96 41.91
C ASN A 808 -49.16 -128.06 41.26
N GLY A 809 -50.47 -127.82 41.06
CA GLY A 809 -51.38 -128.80 40.46
C GLY A 809 -51.88 -129.90 41.38
N PHE A 810 -51.69 -129.77 42.69
CA PHE A 810 -52.20 -130.73 43.67
C PHE A 810 -53.52 -130.25 44.29
N TYR A 811 -54.41 -131.20 44.59
CA TYR A 811 -55.62 -131.01 45.39
C TYR A 811 -55.71 -132.11 46.46
N ASP A 812 -55.87 -131.72 47.73
CA ASP A 812 -55.84 -132.62 48.90
C ASP A 812 -54.65 -133.61 48.91
N GLY A 813 -53.47 -133.12 48.54
CA GLY A 813 -52.22 -133.90 48.52
C GLY A 813 -52.10 -134.90 47.37
N LYS A 814 -53.03 -134.92 46.41
CA LYS A 814 -52.97 -135.76 45.21
C LYS A 814 -52.77 -134.92 43.95
N PRO A 815 -51.97 -135.39 42.97
CA PRO A 815 -51.83 -134.69 41.69
C PRO A 815 -53.16 -134.76 40.94
N LEU A 816 -53.58 -133.63 40.38
CA LEU A 816 -54.77 -133.56 39.55
C LEU A 816 -54.48 -134.10 38.12
N PRO A 817 -55.49 -134.68 37.44
CA PRO A 817 -55.29 -135.25 36.11
C PRO A 817 -54.98 -134.16 35.06
N PRO A 818 -54.27 -134.52 33.96
CA PRO A 818 -54.11 -133.63 32.82
C PRO A 818 -55.46 -133.21 32.26
N SER A 819 -55.77 -131.91 32.32
CA SER A 819 -57.04 -131.34 31.87
C SER A 819 -56.94 -129.83 31.77
N ASP A 820 -58.00 -129.22 31.24
CA ASP A 820 -58.20 -127.78 31.36
C ASP A 820 -58.83 -127.46 32.70
N TYR A 821 -58.32 -126.39 33.32
CA TYR A 821 -58.78 -125.81 34.57
C TYR A 821 -59.13 -124.35 34.33
N TRP A 822 -60.14 -123.86 35.02
CA TRP A 822 -60.60 -122.49 34.90
C TRP A 822 -60.11 -121.67 36.08
N TYR A 823 -59.80 -120.40 35.84
CA TYR A 823 -59.46 -119.49 36.91
C TYR A 823 -60.36 -118.28 36.92
N VAL A 824 -60.54 -117.73 38.11
CA VAL A 824 -61.03 -116.37 38.33
C VAL A 824 -59.97 -115.66 39.16
N MET A 825 -59.48 -114.55 38.63
CA MET A 825 -58.54 -113.66 39.31
C MET A 825 -59.27 -112.37 39.65
N GLU A 826 -59.18 -111.97 40.91
CA GLU A 826 -59.73 -110.73 41.45
C GLU A 826 -58.56 -109.91 41.99
N LEU A 827 -58.31 -108.74 41.42
CA LEU A 827 -57.24 -107.82 41.84
C LEU A 827 -57.88 -106.51 42.28
N VAL A 828 -57.55 -106.03 43.46
CA VAL A 828 -57.97 -104.70 43.95
C VAL A 828 -56.82 -103.74 43.73
N ASP A 829 -57.03 -102.73 42.90
CA ASP A 829 -56.00 -101.72 42.62
C ASP A 829 -55.74 -100.80 43.81
N VAL A 830 -54.72 -99.94 43.69
CA VAL A 830 -54.37 -98.93 44.71
C VAL A 830 -55.44 -97.87 44.96
N ASP A 831 -56.41 -97.72 44.07
CA ASP A 831 -57.56 -96.83 44.22
C ASP A 831 -58.80 -97.54 44.80
N GLY A 832 -58.70 -98.85 45.05
CA GLY A 832 -59.75 -99.69 45.64
C GLY A 832 -60.74 -100.28 44.64
N ALA A 833 -60.50 -100.15 43.32
CA ALA A 833 -61.35 -100.75 42.30
C ALA A 833 -61.03 -102.23 42.10
N LEU A 834 -62.08 -103.04 41.93
CA LEU A 834 -61.97 -104.49 41.72
C LEU A 834 -61.89 -104.82 40.24
N HIS A 835 -60.74 -105.35 39.82
CA HIS A 835 -60.49 -105.88 38.49
C HIS A 835 -60.67 -107.40 38.49
N ARG A 836 -61.60 -107.91 37.69
CA ARG A 836 -61.88 -109.35 37.62
C ARG A 836 -61.51 -109.90 36.26
N LYS A 837 -60.65 -110.91 36.24
CA LYS A 837 -60.23 -111.66 35.05
C LYS A 837 -60.62 -113.12 35.18
N GLN A 838 -60.98 -113.74 34.07
CA GLN A 838 -61.33 -115.15 34.04
C GLN A 838 -60.77 -115.77 32.77
N GLY A 839 -60.37 -117.02 32.87
CA GLY A 839 -59.80 -117.75 31.75
C GLY A 839 -59.65 -119.22 32.09
N HIS A 840 -58.89 -119.92 31.26
CA HIS A 840 -58.51 -121.30 31.52
C HIS A 840 -57.03 -121.51 31.20
N PHE A 841 -56.46 -122.54 31.80
CA PHE A 841 -55.12 -123.03 31.50
C PHE A 841 -55.13 -124.55 31.51
N THR A 842 -54.18 -125.17 30.83
CA THR A 842 -54.04 -126.62 30.75
C THR A 842 -52.99 -127.12 31.73
N LEU A 843 -53.35 -128.04 32.63
CA LEU A 843 -52.36 -128.83 33.37
C LEU A 843 -51.96 -130.02 32.49
N LYS A 844 -50.67 -130.14 32.17
CA LYS A 844 -50.10 -131.29 31.45
C LYS A 844 -49.20 -132.07 32.41
N GLN A 845 -49.17 -133.40 32.35
CA GLN A 845 -48.23 -134.22 33.13
C GLN A 845 -47.10 -134.71 32.24
#